data_AF-A0A3M1D245-F1
#
_entry.id   AF-A0A3M1D245-F1
#
_cell.length_a   1.000
_cell.length_b   1.000
_cell.length_c   1.000
_cell.angle_alpha   90.00
_cell.angle_beta   90.00
_cell.angle_gamma   90.00
#
_symmetry.space_group_name_H-M   'P 1'
#
loop_
_entity.id
_entity.type
_entity.pdbx_description
1 polymer ?
#
loop_
_entity_poly.entity_id
_entity_poly.type
_entity_poly.pdbx_seq_one_letter_code
_entity_poly.pdbx_strand_id
1 'polypeptide(L)'
;MNAVLLLLLACVGGGDTGVGDADRGVSATSDASIDVPHPFVAVRQRDRAAILDRVGAEPWATILARIEERAARDYLEDDEGEWDHDNNGTNGTTAQAAAFLGWLRDDPEMTAKAIDFLDRLETDFENNSTWDVNIRMPAPLIGYTAAWDLLVAQGALTADQEAAFADKLATITGKFFDAYVADDAVRLQMLTPAQNNHPLRTAAAVGVPALALIGRDDRAEEWLSWAASEVSWLLGPDGQYVQADGAVSEGPFYYGFGLSAVLGFLVAMDNAVVEGTELTWDCRNRIDMDPFTTAGCIDGAPLRWHNPLRDPWFQRTLSWSLALRLPGGLRPPLADANLVQQNGGALVAATVRSQDDAPADLRADAPAWVWDWLAAVDYPADTTRSHDLSIQHLARLDRDLVAAAAPPSWTHAFRDEGGNAVLRTGWGDDDLWALLVAEHGSVRKTLHDHVDSLSFSLMAYGEYLLLDPGYYKPDELDNAVTADADSHNVILVDGQGAPDKGLLYNWGDTDAFLDLSYVSGTGGEAGLAYAEARQRYEDVDFQRGLLLARDRYLVVLDRTESAVDGARRFSWRLSGNAGYDAGGSFSVDADRATWERDLAGVDVVLAATRPDLALVEPPLVEGEPPHVHQFDLERAVGAHGVVDGEVDAVAPGFAAVLAPYRPGLVAGAGEGRLQVERLDLDEGVAALLVDWEGHRDLVLVREADAPEALTLPDGRSLVTDARGLFLADVGAGGSPTGVLLADGSTVTLDGEELCASDVAVDLCAWSGDDAPTRIVVPGG
;
A
#
# COMPACT_ATOMS: atom_id res chain seq x y z
N MET A 1 -28.63 10.27 18.63
CA MET A 1 -27.76 10.79 17.56
C MET A 1 -26.96 12.00 18.03
N ASN A 2 -27.52 13.19 18.29
CA ASN A 2 -26.71 14.35 18.74
C ASN A 2 -26.14 14.33 20.17
N ALA A 3 -26.41 13.30 20.98
CA ALA A 3 -26.09 13.31 22.42
C ALA A 3 -24.80 12.57 22.81
N VAL A 4 -24.32 11.64 21.99
CA VAL A 4 -23.08 10.88 22.27
C VAL A 4 -21.85 11.60 21.67
N LEU A 5 -22.02 12.28 20.55
CA LEU A 5 -20.97 13.08 19.90
C LEU A 5 -20.60 14.37 20.68
N LEU A 6 -21.56 14.92 21.45
CA LEU A 6 -21.35 16.14 22.24
C LEU A 6 -20.52 15.92 23.52
N LEU A 7 -20.27 14.66 23.93
CA LEU A 7 -19.51 14.37 25.15
C LEU A 7 -17.99 14.36 24.94
N LEU A 8 -17.49 14.14 23.72
CA LEU A 8 -16.05 14.15 23.43
C LEU A 8 -15.48 15.58 23.28
N LEU A 9 -16.32 16.57 22.98
CA LEU A 9 -15.94 17.99 22.93
C LEU A 9 -15.77 18.64 24.32
N ALA A 10 -16.06 17.93 25.41
CA ALA A 10 -16.05 18.51 26.77
C ALA A 10 -14.70 18.40 27.52
N CYS A 11 -13.66 17.82 26.93
CA CYS A 11 -12.39 17.56 27.65
C CYS A 11 -11.16 18.38 27.19
N VAL A 12 -11.31 19.33 26.25
CA VAL A 12 -10.23 20.28 25.94
C VAL A 12 -10.44 21.56 26.75
N GLY A 13 -9.79 21.61 27.92
CA GLY A 13 -9.83 22.75 28.83
C GLY A 13 -9.26 24.02 28.18
N GLY A 14 -10.09 25.07 28.14
CA GLY A 14 -9.75 26.38 27.60
C GLY A 14 -8.59 27.05 28.34
N GLY A 15 -7.48 27.22 27.64
CA GLY A 15 -6.47 28.23 27.92
C GLY A 15 -6.80 29.49 27.13
N ASP A 16 -7.41 30.47 27.79
CA ASP A 16 -7.71 31.79 27.27
C ASP A 16 -6.40 32.53 26.93
N THR A 17 -6.05 32.60 25.65
CA THR A 17 -5.05 33.55 25.15
C THR A 17 -5.71 34.44 24.11
N GLY A 18 -6.08 35.64 24.56
CA GLY A 18 -6.62 36.68 23.69
C GLY A 18 -5.63 37.02 22.58
N VAL A 19 -6.02 36.69 21.35
CA VAL A 19 -5.37 37.19 20.13
C VAL A 19 -6.33 38.20 19.51
N GLY A 20 -5.82 39.42 19.35
CA GLY A 20 -6.57 40.56 18.83
C GLY A 20 -6.94 40.39 17.37
N ASP A 21 -8.15 40.82 17.08
CA ASP A 21 -8.72 41.03 15.75
C ASP A 21 -7.82 42.01 14.96
N ALA A 22 -7.00 41.46 14.07
CA ALA A 22 -6.16 42.22 13.15
C ALA A 22 -6.73 42.05 11.73
N ASP A 23 -7.48 43.07 11.34
CA ASP A 23 -7.79 43.53 9.98
C ASP A 23 -6.86 42.91 8.91
N ARG A 24 -7.32 41.84 8.25
CA ARG A 24 -6.63 41.23 7.10
C ARG A 24 -6.81 42.13 5.88
N GLY A 25 -5.88 43.07 5.71
CA GLY A 25 -5.73 43.84 4.50
C GLY A 25 -5.34 42.95 3.33
N VAL A 26 -6.29 42.68 2.43
CA VAL A 26 -6.04 42.18 1.07
C VAL A 26 -5.20 43.22 0.33
N SER A 27 -3.99 42.86 -0.12
CA SER A 27 -3.35 43.43 -1.33
C SER A 27 -1.85 43.12 -1.40
N ALA A 28 -1.51 42.07 -2.14
CA ALA A 28 -0.37 42.10 -3.07
C ALA A 28 -0.69 41.10 -4.20
N THR A 29 -1.42 41.54 -5.21
CA THR A 29 -1.58 40.80 -6.47
C THR A 29 -0.20 40.60 -7.08
N SER A 30 0.29 39.36 -7.09
CA SER A 30 1.49 39.02 -7.85
C SER A 30 1.13 39.10 -9.34
N ASP A 31 1.88 39.88 -10.11
CA ASP A 31 1.64 40.18 -11.53
C ASP A 31 1.95 38.96 -12.46
N ALA A 32 2.00 37.75 -11.91
CA ALA A 32 2.25 36.52 -12.65
C ALA A 32 0.91 35.89 -13.06
N SER A 33 0.23 36.47 -14.04
CA SER A 33 -0.98 35.86 -14.58
C SER A 33 -0.64 34.49 -15.20
N ILE A 34 -1.22 33.42 -14.67
CA ILE A 34 -1.21 32.09 -15.29
C ILE A 34 -2.08 32.18 -16.55
N ASP A 35 -1.49 32.62 -17.66
CA ASP A 35 -2.15 32.68 -18.97
C ASP A 35 -1.69 31.47 -19.79
N VAL A 36 -2.48 30.39 -19.72
CA VAL A 36 -2.12 29.10 -20.30
C VAL A 36 -3.05 28.81 -21.47
N PRO A 37 -2.51 28.52 -22.67
CA PRO A 37 -3.34 28.22 -23.82
C PRO A 37 -4.10 26.91 -23.61
N HIS A 38 -5.42 26.97 -23.78
CA HIS A 38 -6.30 25.80 -23.81
C HIS A 38 -5.98 24.90 -25.03
N PRO A 39 -6.05 23.55 -24.91
CA PRO A 39 -6.34 22.83 -23.68
C PRO A 39 -5.07 22.63 -22.87
N PHE A 40 -5.22 22.45 -21.56
CA PHE A 40 -4.12 22.10 -20.66
C PHE A 40 -4.53 21.17 -19.52
N VAL A 41 -5.82 20.97 -19.24
CA VAL A 41 -6.26 20.19 -18.06
C VAL A 41 -5.83 18.73 -18.19
N ALA A 42 -6.28 18.03 -19.24
CA ALA A 42 -5.92 16.63 -19.47
C ALA A 42 -4.78 16.45 -20.50
N VAL A 43 -4.64 17.40 -21.42
CA VAL A 43 -3.76 17.32 -22.61
C VAL A 43 -3.40 18.72 -23.07
N ARG A 44 -2.26 18.89 -23.77
CA ARG A 44 -1.89 20.17 -24.39
C ARG A 44 -2.17 20.19 -25.88
N GLN A 45 -2.37 21.39 -26.43
CA GLN A 45 -2.56 21.56 -27.88
C GLN A 45 -1.45 20.90 -28.71
N ARG A 46 -0.20 20.97 -28.25
CA ARG A 46 0.97 20.38 -28.93
C ARG A 46 0.95 18.85 -28.97
N ASP A 47 0.22 18.20 -28.08
CA ASP A 47 0.21 16.74 -27.96
C ASP A 47 -0.69 16.08 -29.03
N ARG A 48 -1.61 16.85 -29.68
CA ARG A 48 -2.59 16.34 -30.65
C ARG A 48 -1.98 15.50 -31.77
N ALA A 49 -0.90 16.01 -32.39
CA ALA A 49 -0.27 15.33 -33.52
C ALA A 49 0.42 14.02 -33.09
N ALA A 50 1.09 14.02 -31.93
CA ALA A 50 1.76 12.83 -31.39
C ALA A 50 0.74 11.75 -30.99
N ILE A 51 -0.42 12.17 -30.47
CA ILE A 51 -1.55 11.28 -30.21
C ILE A 51 -2.03 10.61 -31.51
N LEU A 52 -2.37 11.39 -32.53
CA LEU A 52 -2.89 10.85 -33.81
C LEU A 52 -1.92 9.87 -34.48
N ASP A 53 -0.61 10.09 -34.31
CA ASP A 53 0.44 9.20 -34.84
C ASP A 53 0.48 7.83 -34.15
N ARG A 54 0.10 7.72 -32.87
CA ARG A 54 0.26 6.49 -32.06
C ARG A 54 -1.02 5.73 -31.76
N VAL A 55 -2.19 6.36 -31.85
CA VAL A 55 -3.48 5.74 -31.50
C VAL A 55 -3.86 4.49 -32.31
N GLY A 56 -3.17 4.22 -33.43
CA GLY A 56 -3.34 2.97 -34.18
C GLY A 56 -2.55 1.77 -33.62
N ALA A 57 -1.73 1.94 -32.59
CA ALA A 57 -0.89 0.90 -32.00
C ALA A 57 -1.28 0.63 -30.53
N GLU A 58 -1.04 -0.58 -30.05
CA GLU A 58 -1.23 -0.89 -28.63
C GLU A 58 -0.11 -0.28 -27.75
N PRO A 59 -0.42 0.13 -26.50
CA PRO A 59 -1.73 0.08 -25.84
C PRO A 59 -2.65 1.28 -26.17
N TRP A 60 -2.20 2.25 -26.96
CA TRP A 60 -2.97 3.48 -27.24
C TRP A 60 -4.30 3.22 -27.94
N ALA A 61 -4.38 2.20 -28.80
CA ALA A 61 -5.61 1.79 -29.47
C ALA A 61 -6.68 1.34 -28.45
N THR A 62 -6.29 0.47 -27.50
CA THR A 62 -7.18 0.06 -26.40
C THR A 62 -7.66 1.24 -25.56
N ILE A 63 -6.78 2.17 -25.21
CA ILE A 63 -7.15 3.36 -24.41
C ILE A 63 -8.13 4.24 -25.20
N LEU A 64 -7.89 4.46 -26.49
CA LEU A 64 -8.79 5.24 -27.34
C LEU A 64 -10.16 4.58 -27.47
N ALA A 65 -10.22 3.26 -27.62
CA ALA A 65 -11.49 2.53 -27.68
C ALA A 65 -12.32 2.70 -26.40
N ARG A 66 -11.69 2.71 -25.22
CA ARG A 66 -12.37 2.99 -23.94
C ARG A 66 -12.90 4.43 -23.87
N ILE A 67 -12.16 5.40 -24.42
CA ILE A 67 -12.63 6.79 -24.53
C ILE A 67 -13.85 6.87 -25.46
N GLU A 68 -13.82 6.18 -26.60
CA GLU A 68 -14.95 6.11 -27.54
C GLU A 68 -16.20 5.47 -26.91
N GLU A 69 -16.03 4.35 -26.20
CA GLU A 69 -17.10 3.70 -25.47
C GLU A 69 -17.72 4.63 -24.43
N ARG A 70 -16.89 5.35 -23.67
CA ARG A 70 -17.36 6.32 -22.68
C ARG A 70 -18.09 7.49 -23.33
N ALA A 71 -17.53 8.06 -24.39
CA ALA A 71 -18.17 9.14 -25.14
C ALA A 71 -19.53 8.73 -25.75
N ALA A 72 -19.77 7.43 -25.96
CA ALA A 72 -21.02 6.92 -26.50
C ALA A 72 -22.17 6.88 -25.47
N ARG A 73 -21.90 6.96 -24.17
CA ARG A 73 -22.91 6.87 -23.10
C ARG A 73 -23.96 7.99 -23.19
N ASP A 74 -25.20 7.68 -22.85
CA ASP A 74 -26.25 8.67 -22.73
C ASP A 74 -26.09 9.49 -21.45
N TYR A 75 -26.67 10.69 -21.42
CA TYR A 75 -26.73 11.50 -20.21
C TYR A 75 -27.64 10.83 -19.17
N LEU A 76 -27.19 10.76 -17.92
CA LEU A 76 -27.96 10.26 -16.79
C LEU A 76 -28.63 11.43 -16.09
N GLU A 77 -29.96 11.39 -15.98
CA GLU A 77 -30.72 12.41 -15.23
C GLU A 77 -30.67 12.09 -13.74
N ASP A 78 -30.56 13.14 -12.92
CA ASP A 78 -30.73 13.04 -11.48
C ASP A 78 -32.22 12.92 -11.11
N ASP A 79 -32.47 12.34 -9.93
CA ASP A 79 -33.79 12.37 -9.33
C ASP A 79 -34.20 13.81 -8.97
N GLU A 80 -35.49 14.13 -9.05
CA GLU A 80 -35.98 15.51 -8.90
C GLU A 80 -35.60 16.11 -7.53
N GLY A 81 -34.72 17.13 -7.55
CA GLY A 81 -34.28 17.85 -6.37
C GLY A 81 -33.15 17.18 -5.60
N GLU A 82 -32.46 16.21 -6.19
CA GLU A 82 -31.25 15.60 -5.66
C GLU A 82 -30.07 15.86 -6.62
N TRP A 83 -28.92 16.20 -6.05
CA TRP A 83 -27.67 16.26 -6.82
C TRP A 83 -26.90 14.96 -6.60
N ASP A 84 -26.92 14.06 -7.58
CA ASP A 84 -26.33 12.73 -7.48
C ASP A 84 -24.89 12.73 -8.01
N HIS A 85 -23.93 12.39 -7.15
CA HIS A 85 -22.52 12.44 -7.49
C HIS A 85 -22.08 11.36 -8.49
N ASP A 86 -22.76 10.21 -8.53
CA ASP A 86 -22.46 9.09 -9.42
C ASP A 86 -22.92 9.39 -10.84
N ASN A 87 -24.13 9.92 -10.98
CA ASN A 87 -24.65 10.43 -12.25
C ASN A 87 -23.79 11.59 -12.76
N ASN A 88 -23.53 12.60 -11.93
CA ASN A 88 -22.72 13.74 -12.31
C ASN A 88 -21.27 13.34 -12.63
N GLY A 89 -20.70 12.35 -11.92
CA GLY A 89 -19.38 11.79 -12.23
C GLY A 89 -19.37 11.05 -13.57
N THR A 90 -20.40 10.24 -13.84
CA THR A 90 -20.56 9.54 -15.12
C THR A 90 -20.75 10.51 -16.28
N ASN A 91 -21.58 11.54 -16.09
CA ASN A 91 -21.82 12.58 -17.08
C ASN A 91 -20.56 13.43 -17.30
N GLY A 92 -19.84 13.83 -16.26
CA GLY A 92 -18.60 14.60 -16.36
C GLY A 92 -17.51 13.86 -17.14
N THR A 93 -17.30 12.58 -16.85
CA THR A 93 -16.33 11.74 -17.60
C THR A 93 -16.78 11.46 -19.04
N THR A 94 -18.09 11.37 -19.29
CA THR A 94 -18.65 11.27 -20.64
C THR A 94 -18.47 12.57 -21.44
N ALA A 95 -18.72 13.71 -20.83
CA ALA A 95 -18.51 15.03 -21.41
C ALA A 95 -17.03 15.25 -21.77
N GLN A 96 -16.11 14.88 -20.87
CA GLN A 96 -14.67 14.90 -21.10
C GLN A 96 -14.28 14.06 -22.32
N ALA A 97 -14.77 12.81 -22.39
CA ALA A 97 -14.48 11.90 -23.49
C ALA A 97 -15.01 12.43 -24.83
N ALA A 98 -16.26 12.93 -24.86
CA ALA A 98 -16.86 13.52 -26.04
C ALA A 98 -16.12 14.80 -26.49
N ALA A 99 -15.80 15.71 -25.57
CA ALA A 99 -15.05 16.92 -25.88
C ALA A 99 -13.66 16.60 -26.45
N PHE A 100 -13.01 15.56 -25.91
CA PHE A 100 -11.71 15.11 -26.40
C PHE A 100 -11.77 14.53 -27.80
N LEU A 101 -12.77 13.72 -28.13
CA LEU A 101 -12.94 13.21 -29.49
C LEU A 101 -13.27 14.33 -30.48
N GLY A 102 -14.12 15.28 -30.07
CA GLY A 102 -14.39 16.52 -30.80
C GLY A 102 -13.10 17.28 -31.12
N TRP A 103 -12.26 17.52 -30.11
CA TRP A 103 -10.96 18.18 -30.27
C TRP A 103 -9.96 17.36 -31.09
N LEU A 104 -9.84 16.05 -30.83
CA LEU A 104 -8.82 15.20 -31.43
C LEU A 104 -9.07 14.99 -32.93
N ARG A 105 -10.33 14.81 -33.32
CA ARG A 105 -10.76 14.42 -34.67
C ARG A 105 -11.50 15.52 -35.45
N ASP A 106 -11.69 16.69 -34.84
CA ASP A 106 -12.59 17.73 -35.36
C ASP A 106 -14.01 17.18 -35.60
N ASP A 107 -14.52 16.39 -34.64
CA ASP A 107 -15.82 15.70 -34.73
C ASP A 107 -16.96 16.58 -34.18
N PRO A 108 -17.80 17.18 -35.05
CA PRO A 108 -18.83 18.11 -34.63
C PRO A 108 -19.97 17.46 -33.82
N GLU A 109 -20.20 16.15 -33.96
CA GLU A 109 -21.23 15.45 -33.20
C GLU A 109 -20.80 15.28 -31.75
N MET A 110 -19.55 14.85 -31.55
CA MET A 110 -18.96 14.73 -30.21
C MET A 110 -18.79 16.10 -29.53
N THR A 111 -18.40 17.14 -30.29
CA THR A 111 -18.38 18.52 -29.78
C THR A 111 -19.77 18.98 -29.33
N ALA A 112 -20.81 18.76 -30.14
CA ALA A 112 -22.19 19.13 -29.78
C ALA A 112 -22.69 18.36 -28.55
N LYS A 113 -22.36 17.07 -28.44
CA LYS A 113 -22.69 16.26 -27.27
C LYS A 113 -22.03 16.78 -26.00
N ALA A 114 -20.75 17.12 -26.03
CA ALA A 114 -20.08 17.70 -24.87
C ALA A 114 -20.70 19.04 -24.43
N ILE A 115 -21.13 19.87 -25.39
CA ILE A 115 -21.85 21.11 -25.10
C ILE A 115 -23.20 20.83 -24.42
N ASP A 116 -23.97 19.85 -24.91
CA ASP A 116 -25.24 19.43 -24.30
C ASP A 116 -25.06 19.00 -22.83
N PHE A 117 -24.03 18.22 -22.55
CA PHE A 117 -23.74 17.75 -21.19
C PHE A 117 -23.42 18.92 -20.23
N LEU A 118 -22.62 19.91 -20.66
CA LEU A 118 -22.34 21.12 -19.87
C LEU A 118 -23.57 22.04 -19.74
N ASP A 119 -24.43 22.11 -20.75
CA ASP A 119 -25.67 22.87 -20.71
C ASP A 119 -26.64 22.31 -19.67
N ARG A 120 -26.63 20.99 -19.48
CA ARG A 120 -27.47 20.28 -18.51
C ARG A 120 -26.87 20.16 -17.11
N LEU A 121 -25.59 20.47 -16.93
CA LEU A 121 -24.97 20.51 -15.60
C LEU A 121 -25.71 21.50 -14.69
N GLU A 122 -26.32 21.01 -13.63
CA GLU A 122 -26.98 21.81 -12.60
C GLU A 122 -26.00 22.25 -11.52
N THR A 123 -26.32 23.34 -10.82
CA THR A 123 -25.43 23.98 -9.83
C THR A 123 -25.94 23.85 -8.40
N ASP A 124 -26.91 22.98 -8.15
CA ASP A 124 -27.64 22.81 -6.90
C ASP A 124 -27.00 21.76 -5.97
N PHE A 125 -25.67 21.73 -5.94
CA PHE A 125 -24.83 20.84 -5.12
C PHE A 125 -25.27 20.70 -3.63
N GLU A 126 -25.87 21.75 -3.06
CA GLU A 126 -26.47 21.75 -1.72
C GLU A 126 -27.56 20.70 -1.51
N ASN A 127 -28.13 20.17 -2.61
CA ASN A 127 -29.14 19.12 -2.61
C ASN A 127 -28.53 17.71 -2.56
N ASN A 128 -27.19 17.57 -2.55
CA ASN A 128 -26.58 16.26 -2.40
C ASN A 128 -26.87 15.69 -0.99
N SER A 129 -27.14 14.38 -0.94
CA SER A 129 -27.48 13.65 0.28
C SER A 129 -26.32 12.82 0.84
N THR A 130 -25.18 12.84 0.17
CA THR A 130 -24.05 11.93 0.40
C THR A 130 -23.08 12.53 1.41
N TRP A 131 -22.94 11.87 2.57
CA TRP A 131 -22.11 12.34 3.69
C TRP A 131 -20.63 12.57 3.33
N ASP A 132 -20.02 11.64 2.62
CA ASP A 132 -18.62 11.64 2.18
C ASP A 132 -18.52 12.01 0.69
N VAL A 133 -19.32 12.99 0.24
CA VAL A 133 -19.28 13.42 -1.18
C VAL A 133 -17.93 14.02 -1.57
N ASN A 134 -17.14 14.53 -0.61
CA ASN A 134 -15.84 15.13 -0.89
C ASN A 134 -14.85 14.19 -1.61
N ILE A 135 -14.88 12.90 -1.28
CA ILE A 135 -14.05 11.90 -1.97
C ILE A 135 -14.65 11.44 -3.31
N ARG A 136 -15.86 11.85 -3.69
CA ARG A 136 -16.46 11.56 -5.01
C ARG A 136 -16.39 12.73 -5.99
N MET A 137 -16.30 13.96 -5.49
CA MET A 137 -16.23 15.18 -6.32
C MET A 137 -15.13 15.25 -7.39
N PRO A 138 -13.98 14.53 -7.32
CA PRO A 138 -13.03 14.54 -8.42
C PRO A 138 -13.64 14.12 -9.76
N ALA A 139 -14.51 13.11 -9.80
CA ALA A 139 -15.09 12.62 -11.06
C ALA A 139 -15.91 13.70 -11.80
N PRO A 140 -16.90 14.36 -11.19
CA PRO A 140 -17.66 15.42 -11.85
C PRO A 140 -16.81 16.67 -12.13
N LEU A 141 -16.12 17.22 -11.12
CA LEU A 141 -15.46 18.52 -11.28
C LEU A 141 -14.27 18.47 -12.25
N ILE A 142 -13.43 17.44 -12.18
CA ILE A 142 -12.31 17.33 -13.13
C ILE A 142 -12.85 17.01 -14.53
N GLY A 143 -13.85 16.13 -14.64
CA GLY A 143 -14.44 15.72 -15.92
C GLY A 143 -15.07 16.88 -16.69
N TYR A 144 -15.99 17.61 -16.06
CA TYR A 144 -16.63 18.78 -16.69
C TYR A 144 -15.63 19.91 -16.96
N THR A 145 -14.66 20.14 -16.07
CA THR A 145 -13.61 21.15 -16.30
C THR A 145 -12.75 20.79 -17.53
N ALA A 146 -12.34 19.53 -17.66
CA ALA A 146 -11.59 19.07 -18.82
C ALA A 146 -12.41 19.18 -20.12
N ALA A 147 -13.72 18.90 -20.06
CA ALA A 147 -14.63 19.08 -21.19
C ALA A 147 -14.70 20.55 -21.64
N TRP A 148 -14.89 21.47 -20.68
CA TRP A 148 -14.92 22.92 -20.94
C TRP A 148 -13.60 23.41 -21.54
N ASP A 149 -12.45 23.03 -20.95
CA ASP A 149 -11.10 23.37 -21.42
C ASP A 149 -10.88 22.95 -22.89
N LEU A 150 -11.29 21.72 -23.24
CA LEU A 150 -11.20 21.21 -24.61
C LEU A 150 -12.14 21.93 -25.59
N LEU A 151 -13.33 22.37 -25.16
CA LEU A 151 -14.27 23.10 -26.01
C LEU A 151 -13.82 24.55 -26.26
N VAL A 152 -13.21 25.19 -25.26
CA VAL A 152 -12.56 26.50 -25.42
C VAL A 152 -11.41 26.40 -26.41
N ALA A 153 -10.56 25.38 -26.29
CA ALA A 153 -9.46 25.13 -27.22
C ALA A 153 -9.89 24.96 -28.69
N GLN A 154 -11.07 24.36 -28.90
CA GLN A 154 -11.67 24.20 -30.23
C GLN A 154 -12.24 25.51 -30.79
N GLY A 155 -12.45 26.53 -29.95
CA GLY A 155 -13.25 27.71 -30.31
C GLY A 155 -14.70 27.35 -30.61
N ALA A 156 -15.21 26.27 -29.98
CA ALA A 156 -16.53 25.73 -30.25
C ALA A 156 -17.66 26.48 -29.51
N LEU A 157 -17.30 27.22 -28.46
CA LEU A 157 -18.24 27.96 -27.62
C LEU A 157 -18.42 29.40 -28.12
N THR A 158 -19.64 29.90 -28.04
CA THR A 158 -19.86 31.35 -28.03
C THR A 158 -19.34 31.96 -26.73
N ALA A 159 -19.03 33.26 -26.72
CA ALA A 159 -18.58 33.94 -25.49
C ALA A 159 -19.58 33.81 -24.33
N ASP A 160 -20.89 33.81 -24.62
CA ASP A 160 -21.94 33.66 -23.61
C ASP A 160 -21.97 32.22 -23.06
N GLN A 161 -21.80 31.20 -23.90
CA GLN A 161 -21.71 29.81 -23.45
C GLN A 161 -20.45 29.54 -22.64
N GLU A 162 -19.31 30.06 -23.10
CA GLU A 162 -18.04 29.94 -22.38
C GLU A 162 -18.13 30.52 -20.98
N ALA A 163 -18.69 31.73 -20.86
CA ALA A 163 -18.92 32.39 -19.57
C ALA A 163 -19.94 31.61 -18.71
N ALA A 164 -21.07 31.19 -19.28
CA ALA A 164 -22.09 30.45 -18.53
C ALA A 164 -21.57 29.11 -17.98
N PHE A 165 -20.78 28.37 -18.75
CA PHE A 165 -20.19 27.12 -18.29
C PHE A 165 -19.10 27.35 -17.24
N ALA A 166 -18.29 28.40 -17.39
CA ALA A 166 -17.32 28.80 -16.36
C ALA A 166 -18.03 29.17 -15.05
N ASP A 167 -19.13 29.93 -15.11
CA ASP A 167 -19.93 30.32 -13.94
C ASP A 167 -20.53 29.12 -13.22
N LYS A 168 -20.99 28.09 -13.96
CA LYS A 168 -21.49 26.84 -13.36
C LYS A 168 -20.39 26.10 -12.59
N LEU A 169 -19.21 25.93 -13.22
CA LEU A 169 -18.06 25.27 -12.60
C LEU A 169 -17.59 26.05 -11.35
N ALA A 170 -17.52 27.37 -11.44
CA ALA A 170 -17.18 28.25 -10.32
C ALA A 170 -18.20 28.13 -9.18
N THR A 171 -19.50 28.11 -9.51
CA THR A 171 -20.58 28.00 -8.51
C THR A 171 -20.51 26.68 -7.74
N ILE A 172 -20.36 25.55 -8.44
CA ILE A 172 -20.26 24.23 -7.79
C ILE A 172 -18.97 24.14 -6.96
N THR A 173 -17.84 24.59 -7.51
CA THR A 173 -16.55 24.59 -6.81
C THR A 173 -16.59 25.45 -5.56
N GLY A 174 -17.18 26.65 -5.63
CA GLY A 174 -17.34 27.55 -4.50
C GLY A 174 -18.23 26.95 -3.41
N LYS A 175 -19.39 26.38 -3.76
CA LYS A 175 -20.27 25.70 -2.80
C LYS A 175 -19.56 24.51 -2.14
N PHE A 176 -18.82 23.71 -2.92
CA PHE A 176 -18.06 22.58 -2.40
C PHE A 176 -16.93 23.02 -1.46
N PHE A 177 -16.15 24.02 -1.86
CA PHE A 177 -15.10 24.62 -1.03
C PHE A 177 -15.66 25.20 0.27
N ASP A 178 -16.78 25.93 0.20
CA ASP A 178 -17.41 26.51 1.38
C ASP A 178 -17.87 25.43 2.36
N ALA A 179 -18.45 24.33 1.85
CA ALA A 179 -18.95 23.24 2.67
C ALA A 179 -17.85 22.40 3.33
N TYR A 180 -16.73 22.13 2.66
CA TYR A 180 -15.72 21.16 3.15
C TYR A 180 -14.41 21.80 3.61
N VAL A 181 -14.09 22.99 3.11
CA VAL A 181 -12.80 23.65 3.35
C VAL A 181 -12.98 24.90 4.21
N ALA A 182 -14.00 25.72 3.94
CA ALA A 182 -14.26 26.93 4.72
C ALA A 182 -15.03 26.65 6.02
N ASP A 183 -15.94 25.67 6.05
CA ASP A 183 -16.63 25.26 7.27
C ASP A 183 -15.67 24.51 8.22
N ASP A 184 -15.35 25.13 9.35
CA ASP A 184 -14.41 24.56 10.33
C ASP A 184 -14.89 23.23 10.91
N ALA A 185 -16.19 23.05 11.13
CA ALA A 185 -16.72 21.83 11.74
C ALA A 185 -16.60 20.64 10.78
N VAL A 186 -16.98 20.85 9.51
CA VAL A 186 -16.84 19.82 8.47
C VAL A 186 -15.37 19.55 8.18
N ARG A 187 -14.53 20.60 8.04
CA ARG A 187 -13.09 20.44 7.78
C ARG A 187 -12.40 19.61 8.87
N LEU A 188 -12.64 19.95 10.14
CA LEU A 188 -12.05 19.24 11.28
C LEU A 188 -12.49 17.79 11.39
N GLN A 189 -13.68 17.46 10.86
CA GLN A 189 -14.20 16.10 10.88
C GLN A 189 -13.76 15.27 9.66
N MET A 190 -13.63 15.89 8.49
CA MET A 190 -13.47 15.18 7.21
C MET A 190 -12.04 15.19 6.66
N LEU A 191 -11.33 16.29 6.84
CA LEU A 191 -10.05 16.52 6.16
C LEU A 191 -8.87 16.45 7.12
N THR A 192 -9.15 16.63 8.41
CA THR A 192 -8.15 16.75 9.47
C THR A 192 -7.76 15.41 10.12
N PRO A 193 -8.65 14.45 10.41
CA PRO A 193 -8.33 13.34 11.31
C PRO A 193 -7.14 12.46 10.95
N ALA A 194 -6.86 12.22 9.68
CA ALA A 194 -5.73 11.36 9.29
C ALA A 194 -4.86 11.91 8.17
N GLN A 195 -5.08 13.15 7.71
CA GLN A 195 -4.27 13.76 6.63
C GLN A 195 -4.03 12.75 5.50
N ASN A 196 -5.14 12.27 4.93
CA ASN A 196 -5.22 10.99 4.24
C ASN A 196 -5.76 11.17 2.80
N ASN A 197 -6.40 10.17 2.20
CA ASN A 197 -6.99 10.31 0.86
C ASN A 197 -8.07 11.41 0.75
N HIS A 198 -8.78 11.76 1.84
CA HIS A 198 -9.84 12.77 1.82
C HIS A 198 -9.34 14.16 1.41
N PRO A 199 -8.36 14.78 2.10
CA PRO A 199 -7.81 16.05 1.68
C PRO A 199 -7.15 16.00 0.31
N LEU A 200 -6.46 14.91 -0.07
CA LEU A 200 -5.89 14.74 -1.41
C LEU A 200 -6.94 14.84 -2.52
N ARG A 201 -8.03 14.08 -2.39
CA ARG A 201 -9.13 14.07 -3.37
C ARG A 201 -9.89 15.39 -3.38
N THR A 202 -10.12 15.97 -2.21
CA THR A 202 -10.77 17.29 -2.08
C THR A 202 -9.93 18.38 -2.76
N ALA A 203 -8.61 18.38 -2.54
CA ALA A 203 -7.67 19.28 -3.18
C ALA A 203 -7.65 19.11 -4.70
N ALA A 204 -7.68 17.88 -5.22
CA ALA A 204 -7.76 17.65 -6.66
C ALA A 204 -9.07 18.19 -7.27
N ALA A 205 -10.21 17.95 -6.59
CA ALA A 205 -11.53 18.39 -7.03
C ALA A 205 -11.68 19.93 -7.05
N VAL A 206 -11.03 20.63 -6.11
CA VAL A 206 -11.00 22.10 -6.06
C VAL A 206 -9.94 22.69 -6.99
N GLY A 207 -8.75 22.10 -7.01
CA GLY A 207 -7.57 22.67 -7.68
C GLY A 207 -7.66 22.69 -9.20
N VAL A 208 -8.27 21.67 -9.81
CA VAL A 208 -8.44 21.62 -11.29
C VAL A 208 -9.36 22.74 -11.80
N PRO A 209 -10.62 22.90 -11.31
CA PRO A 209 -11.46 24.03 -11.73
C PRO A 209 -10.83 25.37 -11.34
N ALA A 210 -10.22 25.50 -10.16
CA ALA A 210 -9.53 26.72 -9.76
C ALA A 210 -8.46 27.15 -10.77
N LEU A 211 -7.61 26.21 -11.21
CA LEU A 211 -6.60 26.47 -12.23
C LEU A 211 -7.21 26.90 -13.58
N ALA A 212 -8.32 26.28 -13.99
CA ALA A 212 -9.04 26.62 -15.22
C ALA A 212 -9.75 27.98 -15.18
N LEU A 213 -10.08 28.47 -13.98
CA LEU A 213 -10.86 29.67 -13.73
C LEU A 213 -10.01 30.88 -13.29
N ILE A 214 -8.68 30.76 -13.24
CA ILE A 214 -7.78 31.90 -12.94
C ILE A 214 -8.08 33.07 -13.87
N GLY A 215 -8.27 34.26 -13.27
CA GLY A 215 -8.62 35.48 -13.98
C GLY A 215 -10.07 35.58 -14.46
N ARG A 216 -10.89 34.55 -14.20
CA ARG A 216 -12.33 34.51 -14.53
C ARG A 216 -13.21 34.54 -13.28
N ASP A 217 -12.77 33.92 -12.20
CA ASP A 217 -13.41 33.95 -10.89
C ASP A 217 -12.48 34.61 -9.85
N ASP A 218 -13.03 35.39 -8.92
CA ASP A 218 -12.27 36.15 -7.93
C ASP A 218 -11.72 35.29 -6.78
N ARG A 219 -12.24 34.07 -6.60
CA ARG A 219 -11.80 33.09 -5.60
C ARG A 219 -10.87 32.02 -6.16
N ALA A 220 -10.68 31.94 -7.48
CA ALA A 220 -9.84 30.92 -8.11
C ALA A 220 -8.41 30.85 -7.54
N GLU A 221 -7.80 32.00 -7.21
CA GLU A 221 -6.47 32.05 -6.59
C GLU A 221 -6.44 31.47 -5.17
N GLU A 222 -7.51 31.71 -4.38
CA GLU A 222 -7.66 31.13 -3.04
C GLU A 222 -7.76 29.61 -3.14
N TRP A 223 -8.67 29.12 -3.99
CA TRP A 223 -8.91 27.70 -4.19
C TRP A 223 -7.65 26.97 -4.68
N LEU A 224 -6.94 27.54 -5.65
CA LEU A 224 -5.71 26.96 -6.18
C LEU A 224 -4.60 26.94 -5.13
N SER A 225 -4.44 28.04 -4.37
CA SER A 225 -3.43 28.13 -3.30
C SER A 225 -3.68 27.09 -2.21
N TRP A 226 -4.94 26.88 -1.81
CA TRP A 226 -5.30 25.83 -0.86
C TRP A 226 -5.01 24.43 -1.40
N ALA A 227 -5.49 24.11 -2.61
CA ALA A 227 -5.26 22.80 -3.22
C ALA A 227 -3.78 22.48 -3.41
N ALA A 228 -2.99 23.45 -3.88
CA ALA A 228 -1.55 23.31 -4.05
C ALA A 228 -0.83 23.14 -2.71
N SER A 229 -1.22 23.88 -1.67
CA SER A 229 -0.68 23.75 -0.32
C SER A 229 -0.95 22.36 0.26
N GLU A 230 -2.16 21.84 0.06
CA GLU A 230 -2.57 20.53 0.57
C GLU A 230 -1.79 19.39 -0.07
N VAL A 231 -1.71 19.38 -1.40
CA VAL A 231 -1.00 18.35 -2.15
C VAL A 231 0.51 18.43 -1.93
N SER A 232 1.08 19.64 -1.86
CA SER A 232 2.52 19.81 -1.60
C SER A 232 2.91 19.31 -0.22
N TRP A 233 2.06 19.52 0.79
CA TRP A 233 2.35 19.09 2.15
C TRP A 233 2.18 17.57 2.27
N LEU A 234 1.03 17.00 1.89
CA LEU A 234 0.75 15.56 2.01
C LEU A 234 1.74 14.69 1.23
N LEU A 235 2.04 15.05 -0.01
CA LEU A 235 2.97 14.28 -0.84
C LEU A 235 4.44 14.65 -0.61
N GLY A 236 4.71 15.59 0.29
CA GLY A 236 6.05 16.03 0.67
C GLY A 236 6.54 15.38 1.96
N PRO A 237 7.81 15.63 2.32
CA PRO A 237 8.43 15.02 3.51
C PRO A 237 7.81 15.47 4.85
N ASP A 238 7.16 16.63 4.87
CA ASP A 238 6.53 17.18 6.08
C ASP A 238 5.10 16.64 6.29
N GLY A 239 4.50 16.00 5.28
CA GLY A 239 3.11 15.54 5.30
C GLY A 239 2.87 14.26 6.07
N GLN A 240 3.91 13.46 6.27
CA GLN A 240 3.85 12.16 6.97
C GLN A 240 2.90 11.12 6.34
N TYR A 241 2.28 11.43 5.20
CA TYR A 241 1.47 10.50 4.40
C TYR A 241 2.34 9.59 3.51
N VAL A 242 3.46 10.12 3.02
CA VAL A 242 4.48 9.39 2.26
C VAL A 242 5.78 9.37 3.05
N GLN A 243 6.36 8.19 3.20
CA GLN A 243 7.62 7.95 3.90
C GLN A 243 8.81 8.09 2.95
N ALA A 244 10.02 8.23 3.50
CA ALA A 244 11.21 8.54 2.70
C ALA A 244 11.57 7.46 1.66
N ASP A 245 11.20 6.22 1.93
CA ASP A 245 11.38 5.06 1.05
C ASP A 245 10.21 4.84 0.07
N GLY A 246 9.19 5.70 0.14
CA GLY A 246 7.99 5.69 -0.69
C GLY A 246 6.81 4.93 -0.11
N ALA A 247 6.88 4.35 1.09
CA ALA A 247 5.69 3.79 1.71
C ALA A 247 4.57 4.85 1.85
N VAL A 248 3.34 4.38 2.00
CA VAL A 248 2.16 5.23 2.12
C VAL A 248 1.28 4.69 3.23
N SER A 249 0.94 5.56 4.18
CA SER A 249 0.28 5.18 5.44
C SER A 249 -1.04 4.43 5.27
N GLU A 250 -1.86 4.72 4.25
CA GLU A 250 -3.18 4.08 4.10
C GLU A 250 -3.18 2.75 3.35
N GLY A 251 -2.00 2.16 3.14
CA GLY A 251 -1.86 0.94 2.36
C GLY A 251 -2.19 1.11 0.87
N PRO A 252 -2.09 0.03 0.09
CA PRO A 252 -2.13 0.11 -1.37
C PRO A 252 -3.50 0.49 -1.94
N PHE A 253 -4.59 0.17 -1.24
CA PHE A 253 -5.94 0.45 -1.73
C PHE A 253 -6.23 1.95 -1.73
N TYR A 254 -6.09 2.60 -0.58
CA TYR A 254 -6.39 4.03 -0.45
C TYR A 254 -5.31 4.91 -1.07
N TYR A 255 -4.06 4.44 -1.15
CA TYR A 255 -3.06 5.05 -2.03
C TYR A 255 -3.59 5.12 -3.48
N GLY A 256 -4.02 3.99 -4.06
CA GLY A 256 -4.56 3.98 -5.41
C GLY A 256 -5.85 4.80 -5.57
N PHE A 257 -6.67 4.87 -4.52
CA PHE A 257 -7.86 5.70 -4.47
C PHE A 257 -7.53 7.20 -4.48
N GLY A 258 -6.60 7.67 -3.66
CA GLY A 258 -6.17 9.07 -3.64
C GLY A 258 -5.36 9.46 -4.89
N LEU A 259 -4.42 8.60 -5.28
CA LEU A 259 -3.43 8.85 -6.33
C LEU A 259 -4.07 9.26 -7.65
N SER A 260 -5.07 8.52 -8.13
CA SER A 260 -5.62 8.74 -9.48
C SER A 260 -6.26 10.13 -9.64
N ALA A 261 -6.95 10.62 -8.61
CA ALA A 261 -7.54 11.95 -8.62
C ALA A 261 -6.45 13.03 -8.57
N VAL A 262 -5.47 12.87 -7.68
CA VAL A 262 -4.35 13.81 -7.53
C VAL A 262 -3.50 13.87 -8.80
N LEU A 263 -3.25 12.75 -9.47
CA LEU A 263 -2.55 12.74 -10.76
C LEU A 263 -3.27 13.58 -11.81
N GLY A 264 -4.61 13.62 -11.82
CA GLY A 264 -5.38 14.51 -12.67
C GLY A 264 -5.01 15.99 -12.44
N PHE A 265 -4.96 16.41 -11.17
CA PHE A 265 -4.53 17.75 -10.78
C PHE A 265 -3.05 18.03 -11.08
N LEU A 266 -2.15 17.11 -10.72
CA LEU A 266 -0.70 17.30 -10.93
C LEU A 266 -0.34 17.36 -12.42
N VAL A 267 -1.03 16.62 -13.29
CA VAL A 267 -0.88 16.70 -14.74
C VAL A 267 -1.35 18.06 -15.28
N ALA A 268 -2.49 18.56 -14.79
CA ALA A 268 -2.98 19.90 -15.17
C ALA A 268 -1.98 20.98 -14.74
N MET A 269 -1.45 20.90 -13.51
CA MET A 269 -0.40 21.79 -12.99
C MET A 269 0.88 21.70 -13.82
N ASP A 270 1.36 20.51 -14.18
CA ASP A 270 2.56 20.32 -15.02
C ASP A 270 2.37 20.83 -16.47
N ASN A 271 1.13 20.89 -16.95
CA ASN A 271 0.83 21.46 -18.26
C ASN A 271 0.76 22.99 -18.25
N ALA A 272 0.37 23.59 -17.12
CA ALA A 272 -0.05 24.99 -17.03
C ALA A 272 0.88 25.87 -16.19
N VAL A 273 1.41 25.36 -15.10
CA VAL A 273 2.14 26.13 -14.10
C VAL A 273 3.64 25.90 -14.27
N VAL A 274 4.37 26.99 -14.42
CA VAL A 274 5.84 26.95 -14.47
C VAL A 274 6.38 26.61 -13.07
N GLU A 275 7.39 25.75 -13.05
CA GLU A 275 8.12 25.40 -11.83
C GLU A 275 8.63 26.67 -11.10
N GLY A 276 8.38 26.74 -9.79
CA GLY A 276 8.74 27.90 -8.97
C GLY A 276 7.77 29.09 -9.03
N THR A 277 6.62 28.98 -9.70
CA THR A 277 5.52 29.94 -9.56
C THR A 277 5.19 30.16 -8.09
N GLU A 278 5.02 31.42 -7.70
CA GLU A 278 4.68 31.79 -6.33
C GLU A 278 3.16 31.70 -6.13
N LEU A 279 2.74 30.80 -5.25
CA LEU A 279 1.41 30.66 -4.70
C LEU A 279 1.43 31.08 -3.23
N THR A 280 0.31 30.95 -2.53
CA THR A 280 0.24 31.23 -1.10
C THR A 280 0.05 29.93 -0.31
N TRP A 281 0.82 29.74 0.75
CA TRP A 281 0.56 28.68 1.73
C TRP A 281 -0.77 28.94 2.43
N ASP A 282 -1.69 27.98 2.32
CA ASP A 282 -2.91 27.93 3.11
C ASP A 282 -2.82 26.75 4.07
N CYS A 283 -2.79 27.06 5.37
CA CYS A 283 -2.53 26.07 6.41
C CYS A 283 -3.79 25.68 7.17
N ARG A 284 -4.99 26.02 6.69
CA ARG A 284 -6.24 25.85 7.47
C ARG A 284 -6.57 24.40 7.81
N ASN A 285 -6.10 23.42 7.00
CA ASN A 285 -6.30 21.99 7.27
C ASN A 285 -5.16 21.36 8.09
N ARG A 286 -4.15 22.13 8.50
CA ARG A 286 -3.02 21.60 9.28
C ARG A 286 -3.43 21.42 10.73
N ILE A 287 -2.91 20.35 11.34
CA ILE A 287 -3.12 20.06 12.76
C ILE A 287 -1.80 19.88 13.48
N ASP A 288 -1.74 20.34 14.73
CA ASP A 288 -0.56 20.18 15.56
C ASP A 288 -0.73 19.01 16.51
N MET A 289 -0.84 17.80 15.94
CA MET A 289 -0.99 16.54 16.67
C MET A 289 -0.11 15.48 16.03
N ASP A 290 0.42 14.56 16.83
CA ASP A 290 1.14 13.39 16.34
C ASP A 290 0.25 12.55 15.40
N PRO A 291 0.76 12.06 14.25
CA PRO A 291 2.10 12.29 13.67
C PRO A 291 2.24 13.60 12.86
N PHE A 292 1.14 14.30 12.61
CA PHE A 292 1.02 15.43 11.68
C PHE A 292 1.49 16.80 12.21
N THR A 293 2.27 16.86 13.30
CA THR A 293 2.72 18.11 13.91
C THR A 293 3.20 19.10 12.87
N THR A 294 2.72 20.34 12.93
CA THR A 294 2.80 21.32 11.83
C THR A 294 4.24 21.75 11.53
N ALA A 295 4.99 20.91 10.81
CA ALA A 295 6.32 21.25 10.34
C ALA A 295 6.20 22.32 9.25
N GLY A 296 6.34 23.59 9.65
CA GLY A 296 6.72 24.67 8.75
C GLY A 296 5.63 25.30 7.87
N CYS A 297 4.37 24.90 7.95
CA CYS A 297 3.29 25.62 7.24
C CYS A 297 2.97 26.94 7.94
N ILE A 298 3.22 28.07 7.27
CA ILE A 298 2.91 29.42 7.77
C ILE A 298 1.79 30.00 6.89
N ASP A 299 0.60 30.18 7.45
CA ASP A 299 -0.57 30.71 6.74
C ASP A 299 -0.25 32.07 6.10
N GLY A 300 -0.51 32.20 4.80
CA GLY A 300 -0.24 33.40 4.01
C GLY A 300 1.22 33.57 3.55
N ALA A 301 2.14 32.66 3.89
CA ALA A 301 3.52 32.73 3.41
C ALA A 301 3.62 32.34 1.92
N PRO A 302 4.66 32.81 1.19
CA PRO A 302 4.87 32.38 -0.19
C PRO A 302 5.15 30.88 -0.30
N LEU A 303 4.37 30.17 -1.11
CA LEU A 303 4.60 28.80 -1.57
C LEU A 303 5.27 28.86 -2.95
N ARG A 304 6.53 28.46 -3.04
CA ARG A 304 7.16 28.22 -4.35
C ARG A 304 6.72 26.86 -4.83
N TRP A 305 5.85 26.83 -5.83
CA TRP A 305 5.29 25.58 -6.35
C TRP A 305 6.40 24.68 -6.90
N HIS A 306 6.53 23.51 -6.29
CA HIS A 306 7.25 22.37 -6.82
C HIS A 306 6.24 21.26 -7.08
N ASN A 307 6.09 20.83 -8.33
CA ASN A 307 5.08 19.84 -8.65
C ASN A 307 5.48 18.45 -8.11
N PRO A 308 4.72 17.84 -7.17
CA PRO A 308 5.07 16.53 -6.62
C PRO A 308 5.22 15.41 -7.68
N LEU A 309 4.58 15.53 -8.85
CA LEU A 309 4.76 14.59 -9.96
C LEU A 309 6.23 14.48 -10.42
N ARG A 310 7.03 15.52 -10.16
CA ARG A 310 8.45 15.63 -10.46
C ARG A 310 9.35 15.40 -9.24
N ASP A 311 8.78 15.20 -8.05
CA ASP A 311 9.53 15.00 -6.82
C ASP A 311 9.89 13.51 -6.65
N PRO A 312 11.18 13.17 -6.50
CA PRO A 312 11.59 11.81 -6.16
C PRO A 312 10.89 11.21 -4.94
N TRP A 313 10.52 12.03 -3.94
CA TRP A 313 9.81 11.58 -2.74
C TRP A 313 8.49 10.91 -3.11
N PHE A 314 7.65 11.62 -3.86
CA PHE A 314 6.40 11.08 -4.37
C PHE A 314 6.63 9.93 -5.36
N GLN A 315 7.61 10.02 -6.25
CA GLN A 315 7.85 8.99 -7.26
C GLN A 315 8.23 7.63 -6.67
N ARG A 316 8.92 7.60 -5.51
CA ARG A 316 9.24 6.36 -4.78
C ARG A 316 8.00 5.59 -4.34
N THR A 317 6.83 6.22 -4.24
CA THR A 317 5.57 5.53 -3.93
C THR A 317 5.21 4.47 -4.97
N LEU A 318 5.64 4.63 -6.22
CA LEU A 318 5.45 3.58 -7.23
C LEU A 318 6.42 2.42 -7.07
N SER A 319 7.66 2.66 -6.64
CA SER A 319 8.59 1.57 -6.31
C SER A 319 8.15 0.81 -5.06
N TRP A 320 7.56 1.48 -4.06
CA TRP A 320 6.92 0.84 -2.92
C TRP A 320 5.73 -0.02 -3.38
N SER A 321 4.81 0.57 -4.15
CA SER A 321 3.66 -0.17 -4.62
C SER A 321 4.08 -1.36 -5.49
N LEU A 322 5.04 -1.19 -6.40
CA LEU A 322 5.57 -2.29 -7.22
C LEU A 322 6.18 -3.41 -6.37
N ALA A 323 6.86 -3.09 -5.27
CA ALA A 323 7.38 -4.09 -4.35
C ALA A 323 6.26 -4.96 -3.76
N LEU A 324 5.13 -4.35 -3.40
CA LEU A 324 3.95 -5.06 -2.89
C LEU A 324 3.20 -5.86 -3.97
N ARG A 325 3.56 -5.79 -5.25
CA ARG A 325 2.87 -6.51 -6.33
C ARG A 325 2.86 -8.02 -6.08
N LEU A 326 1.67 -8.59 -5.90
CA LEU A 326 1.41 -10.02 -5.96
C LEU A 326 1.67 -10.56 -7.37
N PRO A 327 2.09 -11.84 -7.51
CA PRO A 327 1.95 -12.57 -8.76
C PRO A 327 0.58 -12.31 -9.41
N GLY A 328 0.58 -11.98 -10.71
CA GLY A 328 -0.64 -11.70 -11.47
C GLY A 328 -1.08 -10.24 -11.57
N GLY A 329 -0.74 -9.30 -10.67
CA GLY A 329 -1.32 -7.96 -10.87
C GLY A 329 -1.44 -7.06 -9.67
N LEU A 330 -2.01 -7.68 -8.64
CA LEU A 330 -2.72 -6.99 -7.59
C LEU A 330 -1.75 -6.63 -6.47
N ARG A 331 -2.19 -5.78 -5.55
CA ARG A 331 -1.52 -5.53 -4.28
C ARG A 331 -2.26 -6.31 -3.20
N PRO A 332 -1.54 -6.75 -2.15
CA PRO A 332 -2.14 -7.46 -1.03
C PRO A 332 -3.19 -6.58 -0.35
N PRO A 333 -4.13 -7.21 0.35
CA PRO A 333 -5.11 -6.53 1.18
C PRO A 333 -4.48 -6.06 2.51
N LEU A 334 -3.38 -5.31 2.43
CA LEU A 334 -2.71 -4.70 3.59
C LEU A 334 -3.48 -3.45 4.05
N ALA A 335 -3.70 -3.31 5.36
CA ALA A 335 -4.51 -2.24 5.94
C ALA A 335 -6.00 -2.36 5.49
N ASP A 336 -6.77 -1.26 5.45
CA ASP A 336 -8.14 -1.23 4.90
C ASP A 336 -8.15 -1.42 3.36
N ALA A 337 -7.68 -2.57 2.89
CA ALA A 337 -7.52 -2.90 1.50
C ALA A 337 -8.25 -4.17 1.11
N ASN A 338 -8.74 -4.13 -0.13
CA ASN A 338 -9.00 -5.33 -0.92
C ASN A 338 -7.88 -5.47 -1.95
N LEU A 339 -7.81 -6.61 -2.63
CA LEU A 339 -6.95 -6.82 -3.77
C LEU A 339 -7.14 -5.69 -4.80
N VAL A 340 -6.03 -5.03 -5.13
CA VAL A 340 -6.06 -3.77 -5.87
C VAL A 340 -4.96 -3.68 -6.91
N GLN A 341 -5.31 -3.31 -8.13
CA GLN A 341 -4.38 -2.87 -9.15
C GLN A 341 -4.20 -1.35 -9.08
N GLN A 342 -2.99 -0.87 -9.35
CA GLN A 342 -2.71 0.56 -9.38
C GLN A 342 -3.01 1.18 -10.74
N ASN A 343 -3.54 2.41 -10.73
CA ASN A 343 -3.68 3.28 -11.89
C ASN A 343 -2.72 4.46 -11.74
N GLY A 344 -2.01 4.81 -12.83
CA GLY A 344 -1.15 6.00 -12.88
C GLY A 344 0.35 5.71 -12.93
N GLY A 345 0.78 4.47 -12.68
CA GLY A 345 2.20 4.07 -12.74
C GLY A 345 2.89 4.50 -14.04
N ALA A 346 2.22 4.27 -15.17
CA ALA A 346 2.74 4.64 -16.49
C ALA A 346 2.83 6.17 -16.73
N LEU A 347 1.99 6.98 -16.07
CA LEU A 347 2.04 8.44 -16.17
C LEU A 347 3.27 9.00 -15.46
N VAL A 348 3.51 8.54 -14.24
CA VAL A 348 4.67 8.96 -13.45
C VAL A 348 5.96 8.47 -14.11
N ALA A 349 5.96 7.25 -14.65
CA ALA A 349 7.09 6.71 -15.42
C ALA A 349 7.46 7.59 -16.62
N ALA A 350 6.45 8.07 -17.36
CA ALA A 350 6.65 9.01 -18.46
C ALA A 350 7.22 10.36 -17.98
N THR A 351 6.79 10.85 -16.81
CA THR A 351 7.37 12.06 -16.19
C THR A 351 8.84 11.83 -15.82
N VAL A 352 9.17 10.77 -15.09
CA VAL A 352 10.55 10.42 -14.69
C VAL A 352 11.49 10.35 -15.89
N ARG A 353 11.03 9.72 -16.97
CA ARG A 353 11.80 9.62 -18.21
C ARG A 353 12.07 11.00 -18.83
N SER A 354 11.14 11.94 -18.72
CA SER A 354 11.26 13.29 -19.26
C SER A 354 12.07 14.26 -18.39
N GLN A 355 12.43 13.86 -17.16
CA GLN A 355 13.21 14.66 -16.23
C GLN A 355 14.71 14.42 -16.39
N ASP A 356 15.47 15.50 -16.60
CA ASP A 356 16.93 15.47 -16.75
C ASP A 356 17.68 15.16 -15.45
N ASP A 357 17.04 15.39 -14.30
CA ASP A 357 17.57 15.25 -12.95
C ASP A 357 16.93 14.12 -12.14
N ALA A 358 16.05 13.31 -12.74
CA ALA A 358 15.47 12.16 -12.06
C ALA A 358 16.57 11.18 -11.56
N PRO A 359 16.47 10.70 -10.31
CA PRO A 359 17.38 9.71 -9.74
C PRO A 359 17.55 8.47 -10.63
N ALA A 360 18.75 7.88 -10.61
CA ALA A 360 19.10 6.77 -11.49
C ALA A 360 18.30 5.49 -11.19
N ASP A 361 17.99 5.25 -9.92
CA ASP A 361 17.13 4.17 -9.44
C ASP A 361 15.70 4.32 -9.98
N LEU A 362 15.11 5.51 -9.87
CA LEU A 362 13.75 5.77 -10.41
C LEU A 362 13.69 5.64 -11.93
N ARG A 363 14.74 6.07 -12.65
CA ARG A 363 14.83 5.84 -14.10
C ARG A 363 14.96 4.37 -14.47
N ALA A 364 15.63 3.58 -13.64
CA ALA A 364 15.76 2.14 -13.86
C ALA A 364 14.43 1.41 -13.58
N ASP A 365 13.64 1.88 -12.61
CA ASP A 365 12.32 1.32 -12.27
C ASP A 365 11.20 1.77 -13.23
N ALA A 366 11.32 2.92 -13.89
CA ALA A 366 10.25 3.45 -14.74
C ALA A 366 9.70 2.46 -15.81
N PRO A 367 10.53 1.68 -16.53
CA PRO A 367 10.01 0.63 -17.41
C PRO A 367 9.22 -0.47 -16.67
N ALA A 368 9.60 -0.79 -15.43
CA ALA A 368 8.90 -1.77 -14.60
C ALA A 368 7.52 -1.29 -14.15
N TRP A 369 7.34 0.01 -13.89
CA TRP A 369 6.02 0.57 -13.61
C TRP A 369 5.07 0.49 -14.82
N VAL A 370 5.60 0.63 -16.04
CA VAL A 370 4.81 0.41 -17.26
C VAL A 370 4.51 -1.07 -17.48
N TRP A 371 5.46 -1.95 -17.18
CA TRP A 371 5.23 -3.39 -17.21
C TRP A 371 4.15 -3.82 -16.22
N ASP A 372 4.21 -3.39 -14.97
CA ASP A 372 3.21 -3.68 -13.92
C ASP A 372 1.79 -3.34 -14.37
N TRP A 373 1.65 -2.19 -15.01
CA TRP A 373 0.38 -1.71 -15.58
C TRP A 373 -0.09 -2.53 -16.79
N LEU A 374 0.81 -2.93 -17.69
CA LEU A 374 0.48 -3.71 -18.89
C LEU A 374 0.26 -5.20 -18.61
N ALA A 375 0.98 -5.76 -17.64
CA ALA A 375 1.05 -7.19 -17.34
C ALA A 375 0.11 -7.61 -16.21
N ALA A 376 -0.74 -6.70 -15.70
CA ALA A 376 -1.82 -7.09 -14.80
C ALA A 376 -2.82 -8.01 -15.52
N VAL A 377 -3.14 -9.14 -14.89
CA VAL A 377 -3.99 -10.20 -15.45
C VAL A 377 -5.44 -9.75 -15.56
N ASP A 378 -5.99 -9.14 -14.50
CA ASP A 378 -7.43 -8.82 -14.46
C ASP A 378 -7.78 -7.53 -15.22
N TYR A 379 -6.97 -6.47 -15.11
CA TYR A 379 -7.24 -5.19 -15.76
C TYR A 379 -6.01 -4.61 -16.47
N PRO A 380 -5.50 -5.28 -17.53
CA PRO A 380 -4.34 -4.79 -18.26
C PRO A 380 -4.60 -3.39 -18.82
N ALA A 381 -3.60 -2.54 -18.64
CA ALA A 381 -3.61 -1.15 -19.06
C ALA A 381 -4.79 -0.33 -18.50
N ASP A 382 -5.33 -0.63 -17.30
CA ASP A 382 -6.46 0.12 -16.74
C ASP A 382 -6.11 1.61 -16.52
N THR A 383 -7.04 2.47 -16.90
CA THR A 383 -6.92 3.93 -16.85
C THR A 383 -8.02 4.57 -16.01
N THR A 384 -8.91 3.77 -15.41
CA THR A 384 -10.20 4.25 -14.90
C THR A 384 -10.46 3.95 -13.43
N ARG A 385 -9.63 3.12 -12.79
CA ARG A 385 -9.74 2.88 -11.34
C ARG A 385 -9.67 4.19 -10.57
N SER A 386 -10.68 4.42 -9.72
CA SER A 386 -10.84 5.56 -8.79
C SER A 386 -10.99 6.95 -9.42
N HIS A 387 -10.44 7.19 -10.61
CA HIS A 387 -10.62 8.38 -11.44
C HIS A 387 -10.24 8.10 -12.91
N ASP A 388 -10.91 8.73 -13.88
CA ASP A 388 -10.61 8.54 -15.31
C ASP A 388 -9.40 9.35 -15.76
N LEU A 389 -8.30 8.64 -16.03
CA LEU A 389 -7.03 9.18 -16.53
C LEU A 389 -6.75 8.80 -17.99
N SER A 390 -7.76 8.31 -18.72
CA SER A 390 -7.57 7.73 -20.06
C SER A 390 -6.92 8.71 -21.04
N ILE A 391 -7.34 9.98 -21.03
CA ILE A 391 -6.77 11.01 -21.91
C ILE A 391 -5.32 11.33 -21.52
N GLN A 392 -5.03 11.44 -20.23
CA GLN A 392 -3.70 11.72 -19.70
C GLN A 392 -2.73 10.61 -20.11
N HIS A 393 -3.13 9.34 -19.97
CA HIS A 393 -2.34 8.19 -20.41
C HIS A 393 -2.10 8.26 -21.92
N LEU A 394 -3.16 8.49 -22.68
CA LEU A 394 -3.10 8.59 -24.13
C LEU A 394 -2.23 9.76 -24.59
N ALA A 395 -2.13 10.85 -23.82
CA ALA A 395 -1.34 12.05 -24.11
C ALA A 395 0.14 11.95 -23.67
N ARG A 396 0.44 11.29 -22.54
CA ARG A 396 1.79 11.29 -21.94
C ARG A 396 2.59 10.02 -22.17
N LEU A 397 1.95 8.88 -22.42
CA LEU A 397 2.65 7.59 -22.52
C LEU A 397 3.69 7.57 -23.66
N ASP A 398 4.91 7.17 -23.34
CA ASP A 398 6.05 7.20 -24.27
C ASP A 398 6.26 5.86 -24.99
N ARG A 399 6.53 5.89 -26.31
CA ARG A 399 6.67 4.69 -27.15
C ARG A 399 7.84 3.81 -26.74
N ASP A 400 8.97 4.42 -26.47
CA ASP A 400 10.18 3.69 -26.12
C ASP A 400 10.07 3.12 -24.70
N LEU A 401 9.33 3.79 -23.80
CA LEU A 401 9.07 3.28 -22.46
C LEU A 401 8.15 2.05 -22.49
N VAL A 402 7.11 2.08 -23.32
CA VAL A 402 6.27 0.88 -23.59
C VAL A 402 7.11 -0.24 -24.21
N ALA A 403 8.00 0.09 -25.15
CA ALA A 403 8.89 -0.91 -25.76
C ALA A 403 9.93 -1.49 -24.78
N ALA A 404 10.32 -0.71 -23.76
CA ALA A 404 11.25 -1.13 -22.72
C ALA A 404 10.57 -1.80 -21.52
N ALA A 405 9.23 -1.86 -21.49
CA ALA A 405 8.48 -2.42 -20.37
C ALA A 405 8.90 -3.87 -20.10
N ALA A 406 9.45 -4.11 -18.91
CA ALA A 406 9.90 -5.41 -18.44
C ALA A 406 9.76 -5.45 -16.91
N PRO A 407 9.61 -6.64 -16.29
CA PRO A 407 9.71 -6.76 -14.84
C PRO A 407 11.06 -6.21 -14.35
N PRO A 408 11.13 -5.72 -13.11
CA PRO A 408 12.38 -5.22 -12.57
C PRO A 408 13.37 -6.39 -12.39
N SER A 409 14.67 -6.06 -12.37
CA SER A 409 15.73 -7.06 -12.21
C SER A 409 15.94 -7.52 -10.77
N TRP A 410 15.41 -6.77 -9.80
CA TRP A 410 15.44 -7.12 -8.38
C TRP A 410 14.24 -8.01 -8.03
N THR A 411 14.40 -8.89 -7.04
CA THR A 411 13.34 -9.74 -6.51
C THR A 411 12.87 -9.23 -5.16
N HIS A 412 13.77 -9.10 -4.19
CA HIS A 412 13.42 -8.66 -2.83
C HIS A 412 13.39 -7.14 -2.71
N ALA A 413 12.58 -6.63 -1.77
CA ALA A 413 12.52 -5.21 -1.44
C ALA A 413 12.31 -5.02 0.06
N PHE A 414 13.07 -4.12 0.65
CA PHE A 414 12.99 -3.77 2.07
C PHE A 414 12.73 -2.27 2.19
N ARG A 415 11.68 -1.91 2.92
CA ARG A 415 11.17 -0.56 3.11
C ARG A 415 11.28 -0.25 4.59
N ASP A 416 12.47 0.16 5.00
CA ASP A 416 12.80 0.30 6.43
C ASP A 416 11.89 1.33 7.11
N GLU A 417 11.66 2.50 6.50
CA GLU A 417 10.80 3.56 7.06
C GLU A 417 9.31 3.20 6.96
N GLY A 418 8.93 2.47 5.92
CA GLY A 418 7.58 1.97 5.73
C GLY A 418 7.23 0.72 6.51
N GLY A 419 8.22 -0.02 7.00
CA GLY A 419 7.98 -1.30 7.68
C GLY A 419 7.54 -2.45 6.77
N ASN A 420 7.91 -2.48 5.49
CA ASN A 420 7.51 -3.59 4.59
C ASN A 420 8.72 -4.34 4.04
N ALA A 421 8.78 -5.65 4.28
CA ALA A 421 9.78 -6.53 3.68
C ALA A 421 9.12 -7.55 2.75
N VAL A 422 9.47 -7.50 1.46
CA VAL A 422 8.97 -8.40 0.43
C VAL A 422 10.06 -9.37 0.00
N LEU A 423 9.76 -10.66 0.11
CA LEU A 423 10.62 -11.75 -0.36
C LEU A 423 9.91 -12.47 -1.50
N ARG A 424 10.56 -12.61 -2.66
CA ARG A 424 9.97 -13.30 -3.81
C ARG A 424 11.03 -13.99 -4.66
N THR A 425 10.59 -14.99 -5.41
CA THR A 425 11.45 -15.80 -6.29
C THR A 425 11.56 -15.23 -7.71
N GLY A 426 10.58 -14.44 -8.12
CA GLY A 426 10.52 -13.80 -9.44
C GLY A 426 9.24 -13.00 -9.64
N TRP A 427 8.95 -12.60 -10.88
CA TRP A 427 7.82 -11.72 -11.27
C TRP A 427 6.74 -12.38 -12.13
N GLY A 428 6.85 -13.69 -12.37
CA GLY A 428 5.85 -14.50 -13.04
C GLY A 428 4.64 -14.81 -12.15
N ASP A 429 3.57 -15.30 -12.77
CA ASP A 429 2.28 -15.54 -12.11
C ASP A 429 2.29 -16.70 -11.11
N ASP A 430 3.27 -17.60 -11.25
CA ASP A 430 3.45 -18.76 -10.38
C ASP A 430 4.50 -18.55 -9.28
N ASP A 431 5.22 -17.43 -9.30
CA ASP A 431 6.34 -17.21 -8.40
C ASP A 431 5.89 -17.06 -6.94
N LEU A 432 6.71 -17.55 -6.02
CA LEU A 432 6.49 -17.35 -4.59
C LEU A 432 6.73 -15.87 -4.24
N TRP A 433 5.80 -15.29 -3.48
CA TRP A 433 5.86 -13.96 -2.90
C TRP A 433 5.45 -14.02 -1.42
N ALA A 434 6.14 -13.27 -0.58
CA ALA A 434 5.86 -13.11 0.83
C ALA A 434 6.05 -11.67 1.27
N LEU A 435 5.23 -11.22 2.21
CA LEU A 435 5.31 -9.91 2.86
C LEU A 435 5.43 -10.11 4.37
N LEU A 436 6.36 -9.39 5.00
CA LEU A 436 6.45 -9.16 6.44
C LEU A 436 6.17 -7.68 6.71
N VAL A 437 5.29 -7.42 7.68
CA VAL A 437 4.85 -6.08 8.08
C VAL A 437 5.48 -5.71 9.42
N ALA A 438 5.98 -4.49 9.53
CA ALA A 438 6.70 -3.97 10.70
C ALA A 438 6.65 -2.43 10.71
N GLU A 439 5.43 -1.90 10.63
CA GLU A 439 5.16 -0.48 10.47
C GLU A 439 5.46 0.33 11.74
N HIS A 440 6.01 1.54 11.58
CA HIS A 440 6.26 2.46 12.69
C HIS A 440 6.10 3.93 12.34
N GLY A 441 6.05 4.77 13.37
CA GLY A 441 6.01 6.21 13.21
C GLY A 441 4.69 6.63 12.58
N SER A 442 4.76 7.40 11.50
CA SER A 442 3.57 7.95 10.84
C SER A 442 2.86 6.98 9.90
N VAL A 443 3.55 5.93 9.41
CA VAL A 443 2.96 5.00 8.44
C VAL A 443 1.78 4.25 9.07
N ARG A 444 1.94 3.74 10.30
CA ARG A 444 0.89 3.07 11.08
C ARG A 444 -0.11 3.98 11.82
N LYS A 445 -0.09 5.29 11.56
CA LYS A 445 -0.90 6.28 12.31
C LYS A 445 -1.93 6.94 11.41
N THR A 446 -2.74 6.10 10.78
CA THR A 446 -3.83 6.55 9.90
C THR A 446 -5.15 5.81 10.18
N LEU A 447 -6.24 6.41 9.73
CA LEU A 447 -7.59 5.87 9.85
C LEU A 447 -7.79 4.55 9.11
N HIS A 448 -6.91 4.21 8.18
CA HIS A 448 -7.03 3.01 7.36
C HIS A 448 -6.02 1.93 7.70
N ASP A 449 -5.20 2.11 8.74
CA ASP A 449 -4.20 1.12 9.17
C ASP A 449 -4.81 0.03 10.05
N HIS A 450 -4.17 -1.14 10.10
CA HIS A 450 -4.54 -2.29 10.92
C HIS A 450 -3.50 -2.55 12.01
N VAL A 451 -3.89 -3.25 13.07
CA VAL A 451 -2.98 -3.68 14.15
C VAL A 451 -2.31 -5.00 13.72
N ASP A 452 -1.55 -4.93 12.62
CA ASP A 452 -1.03 -6.10 11.91
C ASP A 452 0.51 -6.20 11.92
N SER A 453 1.16 -5.37 12.72
CA SER A 453 2.61 -5.40 12.92
C SER A 453 3.12 -6.80 13.27
N LEU A 454 4.24 -7.19 12.66
CA LEU A 454 4.82 -8.55 12.62
C LEU A 454 4.00 -9.60 11.88
N SER A 455 2.85 -9.28 11.29
CA SER A 455 2.13 -10.23 10.42
C SER A 455 2.93 -10.54 9.16
N PHE A 456 2.56 -11.66 8.53
CA PHE A 456 3.10 -12.02 7.23
C PHE A 456 2.04 -12.66 6.35
N SER A 457 2.24 -12.57 5.03
CA SER A 457 1.36 -13.16 4.01
C SER A 457 2.17 -13.92 2.97
N LEU A 458 1.53 -14.88 2.27
CA LEU A 458 2.19 -15.75 1.27
C LEU A 458 1.29 -15.99 0.06
N MET A 459 1.84 -15.78 -1.13
CA MET A 459 1.28 -16.22 -2.41
C MET A 459 2.29 -17.14 -3.11
N ALA A 460 1.82 -18.22 -3.72
CA ALA A 460 2.66 -19.08 -4.56
C ALA A 460 1.80 -19.84 -5.58
N TYR A 461 2.39 -20.17 -6.73
CA TYR A 461 1.76 -21.05 -7.72
C TYR A 461 0.37 -20.57 -8.20
N GLY A 462 0.20 -19.25 -8.29
CA GLY A 462 -1.03 -18.60 -8.73
C GLY A 462 -2.11 -18.43 -7.66
N GLU A 463 -1.86 -18.80 -6.39
CA GLU A 463 -2.86 -18.71 -5.31
C GLU A 463 -2.34 -17.93 -4.11
N TYR A 464 -3.19 -17.08 -3.54
CA TYR A 464 -2.95 -16.43 -2.25
C TYR A 464 -3.24 -17.45 -1.16
N LEU A 465 -2.21 -17.89 -0.42
CA LEU A 465 -2.24 -19.08 0.44
C LEU A 465 -2.36 -18.73 1.92
N LEU A 466 -1.47 -17.88 2.44
CA LEU A 466 -1.54 -17.34 3.79
C LEU A 466 -1.95 -15.89 3.67
N LEU A 467 -3.11 -15.55 4.23
CA LEU A 467 -3.78 -14.31 3.93
C LEU A 467 -3.69 -13.33 5.09
N ASP A 468 -3.72 -12.06 4.72
CA ASP A 468 -4.32 -11.01 5.52
C ASP A 468 -5.83 -10.94 5.21
N PRO A 469 -6.71 -10.83 6.23
CA PRO A 469 -8.16 -10.87 6.07
C PRO A 469 -8.74 -9.71 5.24
N GLY A 470 -7.99 -8.62 5.06
CA GLY A 470 -8.42 -7.46 4.30
C GLY A 470 -9.47 -6.63 5.03
N TYR A 471 -10.39 -6.02 4.29
CA TYR A 471 -11.20 -4.91 4.77
C TYR A 471 -12.68 -5.26 4.93
N TYR A 472 -13.04 -5.94 6.02
CA TYR A 472 -14.45 -6.20 6.35
C TYR A 472 -15.02 -5.19 7.35
N LYS A 473 -15.92 -4.35 6.86
CA LYS A 473 -16.52 -3.25 7.65
C LYS A 473 -18.05 -3.24 7.53
N PRO A 474 -18.77 -3.98 8.40
CA PRO A 474 -20.23 -4.06 8.35
C PRO A 474 -20.96 -2.81 8.87
N ASP A 475 -20.31 -1.98 9.69
CA ASP A 475 -20.82 -0.67 10.13
C ASP A 475 -19.88 0.43 9.64
N GLU A 476 -20.40 1.36 8.83
CA GLU A 476 -19.65 2.47 8.26
C GLU A 476 -19.02 3.41 9.31
N LEU A 477 -19.57 3.42 10.53
CA LEU A 477 -19.15 4.30 11.62
C LEU A 477 -18.09 3.69 12.55
N ASP A 478 -17.88 2.37 12.49
CA ASP A 478 -16.89 1.67 13.31
C ASP A 478 -15.59 1.41 12.52
N ASN A 479 -14.57 0.86 13.19
CA ASN A 479 -13.39 0.33 12.51
C ASN A 479 -13.77 -0.95 11.75
N ALA A 480 -12.94 -1.36 10.78
CA ALA A 480 -13.11 -2.67 10.19
C ALA A 480 -12.98 -3.73 11.28
N VAL A 481 -13.83 -4.75 11.22
CA VAL A 481 -13.83 -5.88 12.17
C VAL A 481 -12.53 -6.68 12.05
N THR A 482 -11.88 -6.59 10.90
CA THR A 482 -10.61 -7.24 10.57
C THR A 482 -9.38 -6.41 10.90
N ALA A 483 -9.52 -5.22 11.50
CA ALA A 483 -8.40 -4.30 11.73
C ALA A 483 -7.59 -4.56 13.01
N ASP A 484 -8.04 -5.45 13.89
CA ASP A 484 -7.40 -5.72 15.17
C ASP A 484 -6.51 -6.98 15.10
N ALA A 485 -5.51 -7.04 15.98
CA ALA A 485 -4.41 -8.02 15.94
C ALA A 485 -4.86 -9.48 15.86
N ASP A 486 -6.01 -9.80 16.46
CA ASP A 486 -6.55 -11.15 16.49
C ASP A 486 -7.03 -11.63 15.09
N SER A 487 -7.14 -10.75 14.11
CA SER A 487 -7.48 -11.11 12.73
C SER A 487 -6.25 -11.48 11.87
N HIS A 488 -5.03 -11.21 12.35
CA HIS A 488 -3.80 -11.30 11.57
C HIS A 488 -2.87 -12.46 11.98
N ASN A 489 -1.86 -12.72 11.15
CA ASN A 489 -0.85 -13.77 11.35
C ASN A 489 0.21 -13.36 12.38
N VAL A 490 -0.19 -13.15 13.62
CA VAL A 490 0.65 -12.61 14.71
C VAL A 490 0.79 -13.60 15.88
N ILE A 491 1.49 -13.19 16.94
CA ILE A 491 1.48 -13.90 18.23
C ILE A 491 0.53 -13.15 19.16
N LEU A 492 -0.26 -13.86 19.95
CA LEU A 492 -1.10 -13.28 20.99
C LEU A 492 -0.61 -13.74 22.36
N VAL A 493 -0.68 -12.86 23.36
CA VAL A 493 -0.37 -13.15 24.77
C VAL A 493 -1.66 -13.06 25.56
N ASP A 494 -2.07 -14.16 26.17
CA ASP A 494 -3.36 -14.32 26.85
C ASP A 494 -4.56 -13.90 25.98
N GLY A 495 -4.43 -14.11 24.67
CA GLY A 495 -5.44 -13.74 23.66
C GLY A 495 -5.45 -12.25 23.29
N GLN A 496 -4.38 -11.50 23.61
CA GLN A 496 -4.23 -10.08 23.27
C GLN A 496 -3.01 -9.88 22.36
N GLY A 497 -3.15 -9.05 21.33
CA GLY A 497 -2.03 -8.60 20.50
C GLY A 497 -1.54 -7.21 20.94
N ALA A 498 -1.00 -6.45 20.00
CA ALA A 498 -0.81 -5.01 20.20
C ALA A 498 -2.18 -4.31 20.40
N PRO A 499 -2.21 -3.11 21.02
CA PRO A 499 -3.47 -2.47 21.42
C PRO A 499 -4.43 -2.24 20.25
N ASP A 500 -5.69 -2.64 20.42
CA ASP A 500 -6.75 -2.45 19.42
C ASP A 500 -6.88 -0.99 18.99
N LYS A 501 -7.30 -0.81 17.75
CA LYS A 501 -7.54 0.51 17.18
C LYS A 501 -8.81 1.11 17.76
N GLY A 502 -8.74 2.37 18.17
CA GLY A 502 -9.92 3.13 18.57
C GLY A 502 -10.45 4.03 17.47
N LEU A 503 -11.34 4.95 17.85
CA LEU A 503 -11.89 5.93 16.93
C LEU A 503 -10.92 7.08 16.70
N LEU A 504 -10.91 7.62 15.48
CA LEU A 504 -10.17 8.82 15.09
C LEU A 504 -8.67 8.68 15.43
N TYR A 505 -8.15 9.51 16.32
CA TYR A 505 -6.72 9.59 16.67
C TYR A 505 -6.24 8.52 17.66
N ASN A 506 -7.11 7.58 18.06
CA ASN A 506 -6.65 6.42 18.81
C ASN A 506 -6.20 5.35 17.81
N TRP A 507 -4.96 5.47 17.35
CA TRP A 507 -4.39 4.61 16.31
C TRP A 507 -4.20 3.15 16.75
N GLY A 508 -4.21 2.87 18.06
CA GLY A 508 -3.82 1.55 18.55
C GLY A 508 -2.36 1.23 18.21
N ASP A 509 -2.08 -0.06 18.14
CA ASP A 509 -0.81 -0.70 17.81
C ASP A 509 0.41 -0.19 18.61
N THR A 510 1.56 -0.82 18.42
CA THR A 510 2.85 -0.31 18.87
C THR A 510 3.84 -0.30 17.71
N ASP A 511 4.81 0.62 17.73
CA ASP A 511 5.80 0.69 16.65
C ASP A 511 6.53 -0.65 16.49
N ALA A 512 6.54 -1.17 15.27
CA ALA A 512 7.38 -2.28 14.84
C ALA A 512 8.49 -1.80 13.91
N PHE A 513 9.63 -2.48 13.89
CA PHE A 513 10.79 -2.02 13.12
C PHE A 513 11.38 -3.18 12.33
N LEU A 514 11.70 -2.92 11.05
CA LEU A 514 12.62 -3.78 10.30
C LEU A 514 14.05 -3.47 10.77
N ASP A 515 14.64 -4.39 11.54
CA ASP A 515 15.99 -4.21 12.08
C ASP A 515 17.07 -4.77 11.15
N LEU A 516 16.74 -5.82 10.38
CA LEU A 516 17.69 -6.54 9.53
C LEU A 516 17.06 -6.95 8.22
N SER A 517 17.87 -6.87 7.16
CA SER A 517 17.58 -7.51 5.88
C SER A 517 18.84 -8.07 5.24
N TYR A 518 18.69 -9.16 4.49
CA TYR A 518 19.79 -9.81 3.80
C TYR A 518 19.32 -10.55 2.56
N VAL A 519 20.18 -10.58 1.55
CA VAL A 519 20.01 -11.39 0.33
C VAL A 519 21.37 -11.98 -0.04
N SER A 520 21.45 -13.29 -0.25
CA SER A 520 22.60 -13.98 -0.85
C SER A 520 22.31 -14.37 -2.30
N GLY A 521 23.38 -14.59 -3.07
CA GLY A 521 23.29 -14.93 -4.49
C GLY A 521 23.17 -13.70 -5.41
N THR A 522 23.40 -13.93 -6.70
CA THR A 522 23.11 -12.94 -7.75
C THR A 522 21.87 -13.37 -8.51
N GLY A 523 20.96 -12.43 -8.80
CA GLY A 523 19.60 -12.70 -9.30
C GLY A 523 19.54 -13.84 -10.32
N GLY A 524 18.88 -14.94 -9.91
CA GLY A 524 18.69 -16.16 -10.71
C GLY A 524 19.35 -17.43 -10.17
N GLU A 525 20.18 -17.36 -9.11
CA GLU A 525 20.70 -18.53 -8.38
C GLU A 525 19.99 -18.69 -7.03
N ALA A 526 19.74 -19.93 -6.61
CA ALA A 526 19.06 -20.25 -5.35
C ALA A 526 19.84 -19.68 -4.14
N GLY A 527 19.33 -18.59 -3.59
CA GLY A 527 19.92 -17.85 -2.47
C GLY A 527 19.10 -17.94 -1.19
N LEU A 528 19.55 -17.21 -0.18
CA LEU A 528 18.80 -16.93 1.06
C LEU A 528 18.37 -15.47 1.01
N ALA A 529 17.09 -15.19 1.26
CA ALA A 529 16.62 -13.84 1.54
C ALA A 529 15.99 -13.80 2.92
N TYR A 530 16.36 -12.83 3.75
CA TYR A 530 15.95 -12.74 5.15
C TYR A 530 15.52 -11.32 5.48
N ALA A 531 14.47 -11.20 6.30
CA ALA A 531 14.11 -9.97 7.00
C ALA A 531 13.84 -10.29 8.47
N GLU A 532 14.17 -9.36 9.36
CA GLU A 532 13.83 -9.44 10.78
C GLU A 532 13.09 -8.19 11.20
N ALA A 533 12.00 -8.40 11.93
CA ALA A 533 11.20 -7.36 12.51
C ALA A 533 11.10 -7.53 14.04
N ARG A 534 10.97 -6.42 14.76
CA ARG A 534 10.67 -6.43 16.20
C ARG A 534 9.48 -5.57 16.56
N GLN A 535 8.81 -5.93 17.65
CA GLN A 535 7.75 -5.15 18.25
C GLN A 535 7.67 -5.47 19.75
N ARG A 536 7.09 -4.56 20.55
CA ARG A 536 6.80 -4.80 21.96
C ARG A 536 5.33 -4.54 22.28
N TYR A 537 4.67 -5.51 22.91
CA TYR A 537 3.34 -5.37 23.51
C TYR A 537 3.16 -6.40 24.63
N GLU A 538 2.16 -6.22 25.48
CA GLU A 538 1.87 -7.15 26.60
C GLU A 538 3.11 -7.50 27.45
N ASP A 539 4.01 -6.53 27.66
CA ASP A 539 5.28 -6.71 28.38
C ASP A 539 6.21 -7.79 27.80
N VAL A 540 6.06 -8.11 26.51
CA VAL A 540 6.90 -9.02 25.75
C VAL A 540 7.56 -8.28 24.59
N ASP A 541 8.87 -8.47 24.43
CA ASP A 541 9.59 -8.11 23.22
C ASP A 541 9.57 -9.29 22.25
N PHE A 542 9.13 -9.04 21.02
CA PHE A 542 9.06 -10.01 19.95
C PHE A 542 10.10 -9.68 18.88
N GLN A 543 10.79 -10.71 18.40
CA GLN A 543 11.65 -10.65 17.22
C GLN A 543 11.24 -11.77 16.26
N ARG A 544 10.76 -11.39 15.08
CA ARG A 544 10.32 -12.29 14.02
C ARG A 544 11.25 -12.22 12.82
N GLY A 545 11.92 -13.32 12.54
CA GLY A 545 12.68 -13.53 11.31
C GLY A 545 11.84 -14.23 10.26
N LEU A 546 11.86 -13.74 9.01
CA LEU A 546 11.27 -14.38 7.85
C LEU A 546 12.35 -14.67 6.80
N LEU A 547 12.59 -15.95 6.52
CA LEU A 547 13.60 -16.43 5.58
C LEU A 547 12.94 -17.12 4.38
N LEU A 548 13.25 -16.68 3.16
CA LEU A 548 13.04 -17.45 1.94
C LEU A 548 14.25 -18.38 1.72
N ALA A 549 14.01 -19.68 1.88
CA ALA A 549 15.03 -20.71 1.73
C ALA A 549 14.91 -21.38 0.36
N ARG A 550 16.03 -21.39 -0.38
CA ARG A 550 16.21 -22.10 -1.66
C ARG A 550 15.20 -21.74 -2.74
N ASP A 551 14.65 -20.53 -2.70
CA ASP A 551 13.53 -20.11 -3.56
C ASP A 551 12.34 -21.09 -3.55
N ARG A 552 12.16 -21.84 -2.45
CA ARG A 552 11.21 -22.95 -2.39
C ARG A 552 10.20 -22.83 -1.27
N TYR A 553 10.64 -22.42 -0.07
CA TYR A 553 9.78 -22.37 1.10
C TYR A 553 10.21 -21.26 2.05
N LEU A 554 9.35 -20.93 3.02
CA LEU A 554 9.65 -19.92 4.02
C LEU A 554 9.91 -20.56 5.38
N VAL A 555 10.74 -19.89 6.17
CA VAL A 555 10.98 -20.18 7.57
C VAL A 555 10.63 -18.95 8.40
N VAL A 556 9.88 -19.15 9.48
CA VAL A 556 9.59 -18.11 10.48
C VAL A 556 10.32 -18.47 11.78
N LEU A 557 11.08 -17.52 12.31
CA LEU A 557 11.84 -17.63 13.55
C LEU A 557 11.35 -16.58 14.54
N ASP A 558 10.51 -16.98 15.49
CA ASP A 558 10.00 -16.10 16.53
C ASP A 558 10.78 -16.31 17.83
N ARG A 559 11.40 -15.24 18.31
CA ARG A 559 12.05 -15.17 19.62
C ARG A 559 11.31 -14.18 20.49
N THR A 560 11.12 -14.52 21.75
CA THR A 560 10.44 -13.66 22.71
C THR A 560 11.29 -13.43 23.95
N GLU A 561 11.06 -12.29 24.60
CA GLU A 561 11.55 -11.98 25.94
C GLU A 561 10.42 -11.34 26.74
N SER A 562 10.11 -11.89 27.92
CA SER A 562 9.03 -11.38 28.77
C SER A 562 9.61 -10.68 29.98
N ALA A 563 9.10 -9.48 30.26
CA ALA A 563 9.37 -8.77 31.52
C ALA A 563 8.59 -9.35 32.72
N VAL A 564 7.67 -10.29 32.46
CA VAL A 564 6.84 -10.97 33.46
C VAL A 564 7.40 -12.36 33.74
N ASP A 565 7.70 -12.66 35.01
CA ASP A 565 8.30 -13.95 35.46
C ASP A 565 7.32 -15.15 35.44
N GLY A 566 6.03 -14.91 35.21
CA GLY A 566 4.97 -15.92 35.25
C GLY A 566 4.65 -16.47 33.85
N ALA A 567 4.33 -17.76 33.78
CA ALA A 567 3.85 -18.35 32.54
C ALA A 567 2.50 -17.73 32.11
N ARG A 568 2.38 -17.43 30.82
CA ARG A 568 1.19 -16.91 30.13
C ARG A 568 0.92 -17.76 28.90
N ARG A 569 -0.31 -17.70 28.37
CA ARG A 569 -0.62 -18.40 27.13
C ARG A 569 -0.14 -17.58 25.95
N PHE A 570 0.72 -18.16 25.14
CA PHE A 570 1.12 -17.62 23.85
C PHE A 570 0.38 -18.39 22.75
N SER A 571 -0.27 -17.68 21.83
CA SER A 571 -0.94 -18.25 20.66
C SER A 571 -0.26 -17.75 19.39
N TRP A 572 0.44 -18.63 18.69
CA TRP A 572 0.98 -18.34 17.35
C TRP A 572 -0.13 -18.51 16.32
N ARG A 573 -0.74 -17.42 15.87
CA ARG A 573 -1.93 -17.42 15.00
C ARG A 573 -1.55 -17.44 13.53
N LEU A 574 -2.26 -18.26 12.76
CA LEU A 574 -2.12 -18.28 11.31
C LEU A 574 -3.44 -18.54 10.58
N SER A 575 -3.69 -17.71 9.58
CA SER A 575 -4.85 -17.66 8.70
C SER A 575 -4.45 -18.10 7.29
N GLY A 576 -5.16 -19.08 6.74
CA GLY A 576 -4.92 -19.56 5.37
C GLY A 576 -6.19 -19.56 4.52
N ASN A 577 -6.01 -19.35 3.21
CA ASN A 577 -7.08 -19.13 2.24
C ASN A 577 -7.74 -20.44 1.78
N ALA A 578 -8.21 -21.24 2.72
CA ALA A 578 -9.02 -22.43 2.46
C ALA A 578 -9.82 -22.80 3.71
N GLY A 579 -10.81 -23.68 3.55
CA GLY A 579 -11.77 -24.02 4.59
C GLY A 579 -13.00 -23.12 4.56
N TYR A 580 -14.11 -23.64 5.10
CA TYR A 580 -15.41 -22.94 5.14
C TYR A 580 -15.82 -22.38 3.77
N ASP A 581 -16.11 -21.07 3.70
CA ASP A 581 -16.64 -20.41 2.51
C ASP A 581 -15.52 -19.90 1.59
N ALA A 582 -14.26 -19.86 2.04
CA ALA A 582 -13.09 -19.58 1.20
C ALA A 582 -12.83 -20.68 0.14
N GLY A 583 -13.50 -21.83 0.25
CA GLY A 583 -13.31 -22.99 -0.62
C GLY A 583 -12.10 -23.85 -0.22
N GLY A 584 -11.70 -24.77 -1.09
CA GLY A 584 -10.57 -25.68 -0.81
C GLY A 584 -10.80 -26.59 0.41
N SER A 585 -9.71 -26.98 1.06
CA SER A 585 -9.73 -27.76 2.30
C SER A 585 -8.76 -27.22 3.34
N PHE A 586 -9.16 -27.33 4.61
CA PHE A 586 -8.35 -27.00 5.77
C PHE A 586 -8.31 -28.19 6.74
N SER A 587 -7.14 -28.48 7.30
CA SER A 587 -6.97 -29.52 8.32
C SER A 587 -5.85 -29.18 9.29
N VAL A 588 -6.05 -29.55 10.56
CA VAL A 588 -5.07 -29.42 11.64
C VAL A 588 -4.76 -30.80 12.21
N ASP A 589 -3.48 -31.15 12.22
CA ASP A 589 -2.89 -32.32 12.88
C ASP A 589 -2.08 -31.87 14.11
N ALA A 590 -1.29 -32.76 14.72
CA ALA A 590 -0.60 -32.48 15.99
C ALA A 590 0.44 -31.33 15.89
N ASP A 591 1.18 -31.25 14.79
CA ASP A 591 2.25 -30.28 14.54
C ASP A 591 2.16 -29.63 13.16
N ARG A 592 1.09 -29.92 12.42
CA ARG A 592 0.88 -29.47 11.05
C ARG A 592 -0.50 -28.87 10.85
N ALA A 593 -0.56 -27.73 10.16
CA ALA A 593 -1.77 -27.23 9.54
C ALA A 593 -1.61 -27.25 8.01
N THR A 594 -2.69 -27.56 7.30
CA THR A 594 -2.71 -27.62 5.84
C THR A 594 -3.89 -26.84 5.32
N TRP A 595 -3.62 -25.94 4.37
CA TRP A 595 -4.62 -25.30 3.51
C TRP A 595 -4.35 -25.72 2.08
N GLU A 596 -5.36 -26.24 1.38
CA GLU A 596 -5.24 -26.69 -0.02
C GLU A 596 -6.35 -26.07 -0.87
N ARG A 597 -5.97 -25.35 -1.92
CA ARG A 597 -6.83 -24.81 -2.98
C ARG A 597 -6.64 -25.59 -4.28
N ASP A 598 -7.28 -25.15 -5.35
CA ASP A 598 -7.30 -25.88 -6.63
C ASP A 598 -5.90 -25.95 -7.30
N LEU A 599 -5.14 -24.85 -7.30
CA LEU A 599 -3.83 -24.80 -7.97
C LEU A 599 -2.65 -25.05 -7.02
N ALA A 600 -2.84 -24.77 -5.74
CA ALA A 600 -1.76 -24.76 -4.75
C ALA A 600 -2.29 -25.07 -3.34
N GLY A 601 -1.41 -25.53 -2.47
CA GLY A 601 -1.64 -25.59 -1.04
C GLY A 601 -0.40 -25.18 -0.26
N VAL A 602 -0.54 -25.03 1.06
CA VAL A 602 0.57 -24.78 1.97
C VAL A 602 0.45 -25.72 3.16
N ASP A 603 1.55 -26.41 3.45
CA ASP A 603 1.74 -27.12 4.72
C ASP A 603 2.55 -26.22 5.65
N VAL A 604 2.08 -26.06 6.87
CA VAL A 604 2.75 -25.32 7.93
C VAL A 604 3.07 -26.28 9.04
N VAL A 605 4.36 -26.47 9.32
CA VAL A 605 4.82 -27.26 10.46
C VAL A 605 5.39 -26.34 11.51
N LEU A 606 4.88 -26.45 12.72
CA LEU A 606 5.22 -25.58 13.85
C LEU A 606 5.92 -26.38 14.95
N ALA A 607 7.03 -25.82 15.44
CA ALA A 607 7.67 -26.24 16.67
C ALA A 607 7.73 -25.06 17.63
N ALA A 608 7.63 -25.35 18.92
CA ALA A 608 7.89 -24.39 19.98
C ALA A 608 8.99 -24.93 20.90
N THR A 609 9.66 -24.03 21.61
CA THR A 609 10.70 -24.36 22.61
C THR A 609 10.14 -25.13 23.81
N ARG A 610 8.81 -25.24 23.89
CA ARG A 610 8.09 -26.05 24.85
C ARG A 610 7.48 -27.31 24.21
N PRO A 611 7.51 -28.46 24.91
CA PRO A 611 7.05 -29.72 24.37
C PRO A 611 5.52 -29.86 24.29
N ASP A 612 4.77 -29.00 25.01
CA ASP A 612 3.31 -29.02 25.14
C ASP A 612 2.57 -28.14 24.13
N LEU A 613 3.24 -27.76 23.02
CA LEU A 613 2.61 -27.10 21.88
C LEU A 613 1.36 -27.88 21.44
N ALA A 614 0.23 -27.17 21.39
CA ALA A 614 -1.02 -27.66 20.84
C ALA A 614 -1.44 -26.81 19.65
N LEU A 615 -1.70 -27.44 18.51
CA LEU A 615 -2.39 -26.78 17.41
C LEU A 615 -3.90 -26.90 17.61
N VAL A 616 -4.57 -25.76 17.68
CA VAL A 616 -6.02 -25.68 17.86
C VAL A 616 -6.63 -24.74 16.83
N GLU A 617 -7.77 -25.10 16.27
CA GLU A 617 -8.57 -24.16 15.50
C GLU A 617 -9.44 -23.34 16.47
N PRO A 618 -9.36 -21.99 16.45
CA PRO A 618 -10.28 -21.14 17.19
C PRO A 618 -11.74 -21.41 16.81
N PRO A 619 -12.72 -21.11 17.68
CA PRO A 619 -14.12 -21.33 17.33
C PRO A 619 -14.58 -20.38 16.22
N LEU A 620 -15.13 -20.94 15.14
CA LEU A 620 -15.80 -20.16 14.11
C LEU A 620 -17.06 -19.48 14.66
N VAL A 621 -17.09 -18.15 14.54
CA VAL A 621 -18.28 -17.32 14.64
C VAL A 621 -18.45 -16.56 13.32
N GLU A 622 -19.63 -16.67 12.72
CA GLU A 622 -19.91 -16.08 11.40
C GLU A 622 -19.74 -14.56 11.42
N GLY A 623 -18.91 -14.03 10.51
CA GLY A 623 -18.68 -12.60 10.37
C GLY A 623 -17.78 -11.99 11.44
N GLU A 624 -17.11 -12.80 12.25
CA GLU A 624 -16.24 -12.33 13.35
C GLU A 624 -14.80 -12.86 13.17
N PRO A 625 -13.81 -12.16 13.75
CA PRO A 625 -12.44 -12.65 13.84
C PRO A 625 -12.35 -13.97 14.64
N PRO A 626 -11.33 -14.79 14.39
CA PRO A 626 -10.26 -14.60 13.38
C PRO A 626 -10.65 -15.09 11.98
N HIS A 627 -11.84 -15.65 11.79
CA HIS A 627 -12.19 -16.39 10.57
C HIS A 627 -12.72 -15.53 9.44
N VAL A 628 -13.26 -14.34 9.73
CA VAL A 628 -13.85 -13.47 8.71
C VAL A 628 -12.78 -12.86 7.81
N HIS A 629 -13.07 -12.73 6.52
CA HIS A 629 -12.26 -11.98 5.56
C HIS A 629 -13.13 -11.28 4.53
N GLN A 630 -12.60 -10.21 3.95
CA GLN A 630 -13.15 -9.52 2.77
C GLN A 630 -11.98 -8.85 2.04
N PHE A 631 -11.37 -9.57 1.09
CA PHE A 631 -10.23 -9.05 0.34
C PHE A 631 -10.33 -9.24 -1.18
N ASP A 632 -11.23 -10.07 -1.67
CA ASP A 632 -11.28 -10.37 -3.10
C ASP A 632 -11.77 -9.16 -3.94
N LEU A 633 -11.67 -9.29 -5.27
CA LEU A 633 -12.08 -8.23 -6.18
C LEU A 633 -13.61 -7.97 -6.15
N GLU A 634 -14.39 -8.98 -5.77
CA GLU A 634 -15.85 -8.91 -5.67
C GLU A 634 -16.31 -8.34 -4.31
N ARG A 635 -15.37 -8.21 -3.37
CA ARG A 635 -15.59 -7.88 -1.96
C ARG A 635 -16.58 -8.84 -1.30
N ALA A 636 -16.49 -10.13 -1.62
CA ALA A 636 -17.28 -11.13 -0.94
C ALA A 636 -16.79 -11.29 0.50
N VAL A 637 -17.73 -11.30 1.45
CA VAL A 637 -17.45 -11.64 2.85
C VAL A 637 -17.44 -13.16 2.96
N GLY A 638 -16.41 -13.72 3.58
CA GLY A 638 -16.29 -15.15 3.75
C GLY A 638 -15.62 -15.54 5.06
N ALA A 639 -15.62 -16.84 5.33
CA ALA A 639 -14.87 -17.45 6.43
C ALA A 639 -13.76 -18.35 5.90
N HIS A 640 -12.64 -18.42 6.62
CA HIS A 640 -11.46 -19.23 6.25
C HIS A 640 -10.93 -20.02 7.46
N GLY A 641 -10.06 -21.00 7.22
CA GLY A 641 -9.46 -21.83 8.28
C GLY A 641 -8.35 -21.09 9.02
N VAL A 642 -8.35 -21.19 10.35
CA VAL A 642 -7.38 -20.53 11.24
C VAL A 642 -6.82 -21.56 12.20
N VAL A 643 -5.55 -21.44 12.56
CA VAL A 643 -4.91 -22.26 13.60
C VAL A 643 -4.16 -21.36 14.58
N ASP A 644 -4.26 -21.69 15.87
CA ASP A 644 -3.41 -21.17 16.93
C ASP A 644 -2.46 -22.29 17.41
N GLY A 645 -1.17 -22.00 17.43
CA GLY A 645 -0.16 -22.79 18.13
C GLY A 645 -0.02 -22.31 19.57
N GLU A 646 -0.62 -23.04 20.50
CA GLU A 646 -0.71 -22.62 21.90
C GLU A 646 0.35 -23.25 22.81
N VAL A 647 0.97 -22.42 23.64
CA VAL A 647 1.93 -22.84 24.68
C VAL A 647 1.76 -21.98 25.93
N ASP A 648 1.87 -22.59 27.12
CA ASP A 648 2.01 -21.87 28.39
C ASP A 648 3.48 -21.73 28.77
N ALA A 649 4.03 -20.52 28.71
CA ALA A 649 5.44 -20.27 29.00
C ALA A 649 5.70 -18.82 29.45
N VAL A 650 6.91 -18.56 29.93
CA VAL A 650 7.35 -17.19 30.26
C VAL A 650 7.68 -16.42 28.98
N ALA A 651 8.50 -17.02 28.11
CA ALA A 651 8.94 -16.43 26.84
C ALA A 651 9.29 -17.55 25.84
N PRO A 652 8.28 -18.23 25.25
CA PRO A 652 8.53 -19.31 24.31
C PRO A 652 9.06 -18.76 22.98
N GLY A 653 9.91 -19.54 22.31
CA GLY A 653 10.26 -19.31 20.90
C GLY A 653 9.49 -20.27 19.98
N PHE A 654 9.23 -19.82 18.75
CA PHE A 654 8.56 -20.63 17.72
C PHE A 654 9.41 -20.72 16.46
N ALA A 655 9.47 -21.91 15.88
CA ALA A 655 10.05 -22.14 14.57
C ALA A 655 8.97 -22.73 13.66
N ALA A 656 8.72 -22.10 12.52
CA ALA A 656 7.75 -22.58 11.54
C ALA A 656 8.38 -22.75 10.16
N VAL A 657 7.96 -23.80 9.44
CA VAL A 657 8.25 -23.97 8.00
C VAL A 657 6.93 -23.83 7.24
N LEU A 658 6.87 -22.85 6.34
CA LEU A 658 5.73 -22.63 5.44
C LEU A 658 6.10 -23.19 4.07
N ALA A 659 5.53 -24.35 3.74
CA ALA A 659 5.89 -25.15 2.57
C ALA A 659 4.76 -25.14 1.54
N PRO A 660 4.72 -24.17 0.60
CA PRO A 660 3.75 -24.20 -0.48
C PRO A 660 3.99 -25.41 -1.39
N TYR A 661 2.97 -25.93 -2.05
CA TYR A 661 3.09 -27.05 -3.00
C TYR A 661 1.97 -27.01 -4.04
N ARG A 662 2.15 -27.74 -5.15
CA ARG A 662 1.07 -28.01 -6.11
C ARG A 662 0.39 -29.35 -5.81
N PRO A 663 -0.95 -29.38 -5.65
CA PRO A 663 -1.69 -30.61 -5.45
C PRO A 663 -1.42 -31.65 -6.55
N GLY A 664 -1.36 -32.92 -6.16
CA GLY A 664 -1.17 -34.05 -7.09
C GLY A 664 0.27 -34.30 -7.55
N LEU A 665 1.24 -33.46 -7.19
CA LEU A 665 2.66 -33.74 -7.40
C LEU A 665 3.21 -34.74 -6.37
N VAL A 666 4.33 -35.39 -6.73
CA VAL A 666 4.99 -36.38 -5.86
C VAL A 666 5.64 -35.67 -4.67
N ALA A 667 5.31 -36.10 -3.45
CA ALA A 667 5.92 -35.56 -2.23
C ALA A 667 7.46 -35.73 -2.23
N GLY A 668 8.17 -34.70 -1.79
CA GLY A 668 9.64 -34.65 -1.73
C GLY A 668 10.34 -34.35 -3.05
N ALA A 669 9.61 -34.08 -4.13
CA ALA A 669 10.16 -33.76 -5.45
C ALA A 669 9.51 -32.49 -6.04
N GLY A 670 10.34 -31.63 -6.63
CA GLY A 670 9.96 -30.35 -7.25
C GLY A 670 9.06 -29.51 -6.35
N GLU A 671 7.91 -29.14 -6.89
CA GLU A 671 6.87 -28.34 -6.21
C GLU A 671 5.86 -29.22 -5.44
N GLY A 672 6.15 -30.51 -5.24
CA GLY A 672 5.36 -31.37 -4.36
C GLY A 672 5.56 -31.04 -2.87
N ARG A 673 4.71 -31.63 -2.01
CA ARG A 673 4.77 -31.45 -0.55
C ARG A 673 6.16 -31.76 0.01
N LEU A 674 6.68 -30.88 0.86
CA LEU A 674 7.97 -31.08 1.55
C LEU A 674 7.83 -32.08 2.69
N GLN A 675 8.90 -32.81 2.98
CA GLN A 675 9.00 -33.61 4.21
C GLN A 675 9.58 -32.73 5.29
N VAL A 676 8.80 -32.46 6.33
CA VAL A 676 9.22 -31.62 7.45
C VAL A 676 8.95 -32.40 8.73
N GLU A 677 10.00 -32.60 9.53
CA GLU A 677 9.99 -33.36 10.78
C GLU A 677 10.34 -32.45 11.95
N ARG A 678 9.53 -32.47 13.01
CA ARG A 678 9.87 -31.85 14.29
C ARG A 678 10.89 -32.71 15.03
N LEU A 679 11.97 -32.08 15.49
CA LEU A 679 13.02 -32.73 16.27
C LEU A 679 12.84 -32.45 17.77
N ASP A 680 13.04 -33.49 18.58
CA ASP A 680 13.14 -33.40 20.03
C ASP A 680 14.63 -33.42 20.41
N LEU A 681 15.21 -32.23 20.60
CA LEU A 681 16.66 -32.07 20.85
C LEU A 681 16.97 -31.87 22.33
N ASP A 682 16.37 -30.88 22.98
CA ASP A 682 16.50 -30.59 24.41
C ASP A 682 15.37 -29.64 24.88
N GLU A 683 15.27 -29.40 26.19
CA GLU A 683 14.35 -28.40 26.75
C GLU A 683 14.76 -26.98 26.31
N GLY A 684 13.78 -26.16 25.93
CA GLY A 684 14.00 -24.79 25.47
C GLY A 684 14.48 -24.68 24.02
N VAL A 685 14.36 -25.75 23.22
CA VAL A 685 14.76 -25.80 21.81
C VAL A 685 13.58 -26.21 20.92
N ALA A 686 13.27 -25.38 19.92
CA ALA A 686 12.37 -25.73 18.82
C ALA A 686 13.23 -26.07 17.60
N ALA A 687 13.07 -27.26 17.01
CA ALA A 687 13.85 -27.65 15.85
C ALA A 687 13.00 -28.38 14.81
N LEU A 688 13.23 -28.06 13.53
CA LEU A 688 12.59 -28.68 12.38
C LEU A 688 13.67 -29.12 11.39
N LEU A 689 13.46 -30.28 10.76
CA LEU A 689 14.28 -30.81 9.69
C LEU A 689 13.47 -30.84 8.40
N VAL A 690 13.97 -30.19 7.36
CA VAL A 690 13.31 -30.09 6.04
C VAL A 690 14.08 -30.94 5.04
N ASP A 691 13.44 -31.98 4.51
CA ASP A 691 14.00 -32.88 3.50
C ASP A 691 13.32 -32.61 2.13
N TRP A 692 14.13 -32.33 1.11
CA TRP A 692 13.66 -32.01 -0.25
C TRP A 692 14.73 -32.29 -1.32
N GLU A 693 14.44 -33.13 -2.31
CA GLU A 693 15.34 -33.40 -3.46
C GLU A 693 16.81 -33.73 -3.11
N GLY A 694 17.04 -34.34 -1.95
CA GLY A 694 18.39 -34.66 -1.46
C GLY A 694 19.05 -33.53 -0.67
N HIS A 695 18.38 -32.39 -0.54
CA HIS A 695 18.65 -31.38 0.47
C HIS A 695 18.05 -31.77 1.81
N ARG A 696 18.76 -31.38 2.87
CA ARG A 696 18.34 -31.60 4.25
C ARG A 696 18.73 -30.38 5.07
N ASP A 697 17.75 -29.55 5.43
CA ASP A 697 17.99 -28.28 6.09
C ASP A 697 17.50 -28.33 7.54
N LEU A 698 18.26 -27.74 8.46
CA LEU A 698 17.90 -27.62 9.87
C LEU A 698 17.43 -26.19 10.16
N VAL A 699 16.27 -26.07 10.79
CA VAL A 699 15.73 -24.83 11.35
C VAL A 699 15.70 -24.97 12.86
N LEU A 700 16.14 -23.95 13.59
CA LEU A 700 16.21 -24.00 15.05
C LEU A 700 15.93 -22.63 15.70
N VAL A 701 15.15 -22.64 16.78
CA VAL A 701 15.00 -21.53 17.73
C VAL A 701 15.36 -22.01 19.13
N ARG A 702 16.07 -21.18 19.89
CA ARG A 702 16.59 -21.50 21.23
C ARG A 702 16.25 -20.40 22.24
N GLU A 703 15.73 -20.81 23.40
CA GLU A 703 15.58 -19.93 24.56
C GLU A 703 16.96 -19.53 25.11
N ALA A 704 17.10 -18.33 25.68
CA ALA A 704 18.41 -17.80 26.06
C ALA A 704 19.18 -18.72 27.03
N ASP A 705 18.49 -19.43 27.92
CA ASP A 705 19.04 -20.34 28.93
C ASP A 705 19.10 -21.82 28.49
N ALA A 706 18.62 -22.16 27.30
CA ALA A 706 18.68 -23.51 26.77
C ALA A 706 20.11 -23.91 26.37
N PRO A 707 20.46 -25.21 26.37
CA PRO A 707 21.83 -25.67 26.10
C PRO A 707 22.38 -25.23 24.74
N GLU A 708 23.62 -24.73 24.72
CA GLU A 708 24.32 -24.37 23.47
C GLU A 708 24.80 -25.61 22.70
N ALA A 709 25.08 -26.72 23.40
CA ALA A 709 25.57 -27.95 22.82
C ALA A 709 24.43 -28.98 22.66
N LEU A 710 24.09 -29.27 21.41
CA LEU A 710 22.97 -30.12 21.01
C LEU A 710 23.47 -31.36 20.25
N THR A 711 22.75 -32.47 20.39
CA THR A 711 23.01 -33.70 19.63
C THR A 711 21.92 -33.91 18.59
N LEU A 712 22.29 -33.89 17.31
CA LEU A 712 21.35 -34.13 16.22
C LEU A 712 20.93 -35.61 16.17
N PRO A 713 19.79 -35.97 15.53
CA PRO A 713 19.30 -37.35 15.46
C PRO A 713 20.29 -38.36 14.85
N ASP A 714 21.21 -37.90 14.01
CA ASP A 714 22.27 -38.72 13.40
C ASP A 714 23.54 -38.83 14.26
N GLY A 715 23.53 -38.25 15.46
CA GLY A 715 24.60 -38.34 16.45
C GLY A 715 25.67 -37.24 16.36
N ARG A 716 25.51 -36.28 15.44
CA ARG A 716 26.44 -35.15 15.30
C ARG A 716 26.25 -34.11 16.38
N SER A 717 27.33 -33.39 16.69
CA SER A 717 27.35 -32.35 17.72
C SER A 717 27.19 -30.98 17.09
N LEU A 718 26.09 -30.30 17.37
CA LEU A 718 25.89 -28.89 17.04
C LEU A 718 26.22 -28.07 18.29
N VAL A 719 27.04 -27.02 18.16
CA VAL A 719 27.27 -26.06 19.25
C VAL A 719 27.03 -24.65 18.74
N THR A 720 26.10 -23.92 19.35
CA THR A 720 25.77 -22.55 18.97
C THR A 720 25.21 -21.75 20.15
N ASP A 721 25.56 -20.47 20.21
CA ASP A 721 24.94 -19.49 21.11
C ASP A 721 23.75 -18.77 20.46
N ALA A 722 23.49 -19.00 19.17
CA ALA A 722 22.41 -18.38 18.44
C ALA A 722 21.03 -18.70 19.02
N ARG A 723 20.13 -17.73 19.00
CA ARG A 723 18.71 -17.93 19.33
C ARG A 723 17.85 -18.26 18.12
N GLY A 724 18.28 -17.91 16.92
CA GLY A 724 17.72 -18.36 15.65
C GLY A 724 18.81 -18.93 14.75
N LEU A 725 18.56 -20.08 14.13
CA LEU A 725 19.54 -20.75 13.26
C LEU A 725 18.84 -21.44 12.09
N PHE A 726 19.43 -21.30 10.91
CA PHE A 726 19.16 -22.11 9.74
C PHE A 726 20.48 -22.67 9.20
N LEU A 727 20.53 -23.97 8.94
CA LEU A 727 21.66 -24.64 8.29
C LEU A 727 21.18 -25.40 7.06
N ALA A 728 21.74 -25.09 5.89
CA ALA A 728 21.44 -25.77 4.64
C ALA A 728 22.31 -27.03 4.47
N ASP A 729 21.71 -28.13 4.01
CA ASP A 729 22.39 -29.40 3.70
C ASP A 729 23.16 -30.04 4.87
N VAL A 730 22.54 -30.07 6.06
CA VAL A 730 23.11 -30.76 7.20
C VAL A 730 23.29 -32.27 6.95
N GLY A 731 22.63 -32.93 6.00
CA GLY A 731 22.53 -34.41 5.97
C GLY A 731 23.61 -35.29 5.30
N ALA A 732 24.63 -34.75 4.62
CA ALA A 732 25.37 -35.52 3.58
C ALA A 732 26.82 -35.96 3.90
N GLY A 733 27.28 -35.86 5.16
CA GLY A 733 28.68 -36.15 5.50
C GLY A 733 29.69 -35.11 4.96
N GLY A 734 29.17 -33.94 4.55
CA GLY A 734 29.93 -32.73 4.22
C GLY A 734 29.44 -31.55 5.07
N SER A 735 30.18 -30.44 5.01
CA SER A 735 29.83 -29.19 5.68
C SER A 735 28.53 -28.61 5.11
N PRO A 736 27.70 -27.94 5.93
CA PRO A 736 26.54 -27.19 5.47
C PRO A 736 26.90 -26.22 4.33
N THR A 737 26.02 -26.13 3.32
CA THR A 737 26.22 -25.28 2.14
C THR A 737 25.77 -23.85 2.36
N GLY A 738 25.05 -23.60 3.45
CA GLY A 738 24.65 -22.28 3.87
C GLY A 738 24.29 -22.25 5.35
N VAL A 739 24.42 -21.07 5.92
CA VAL A 739 24.15 -20.78 7.33
C VAL A 739 23.37 -19.48 7.36
N LEU A 740 22.40 -19.39 8.27
CA LEU A 740 21.87 -18.12 8.75
C LEU A 740 21.82 -18.23 10.26
N LEU A 741 22.48 -17.28 10.92
CA LEU A 741 22.56 -17.19 12.37
C LEU A 741 21.92 -15.87 12.78
N ALA A 742 20.96 -15.88 13.72
CA ALA A 742 20.31 -14.69 14.24
C ALA A 742 20.41 -14.64 15.78
N ASP A 743 20.80 -13.49 16.32
CA ASP A 743 21.09 -13.24 17.74
C ASP A 743 22.04 -14.29 18.35
N GLY A 744 23.30 -14.26 17.90
CA GLY A 744 24.40 -15.09 18.42
C GLY A 744 25.73 -14.73 17.76
N SER A 745 26.79 -15.47 18.06
CA SER A 745 28.13 -15.16 17.55
C SER A 745 28.85 -16.36 16.95
N THR A 746 28.43 -17.58 17.28
CA THR A 746 29.13 -18.81 16.91
C THR A 746 28.19 -19.96 16.55
N VAL A 747 28.59 -20.75 15.56
CA VAL A 747 27.98 -22.05 15.27
C VAL A 747 29.05 -23.01 14.75
N THR A 748 29.12 -24.19 15.36
CA THR A 748 30.02 -25.27 14.97
C THR A 748 29.25 -26.58 14.81
N LEU A 749 29.67 -27.41 13.87
CA LEU A 749 29.09 -28.73 13.61
C LEU A 749 30.21 -29.78 13.59
N ASP A 750 30.14 -30.76 14.48
CA ASP A 750 31.20 -31.76 14.72
C ASP A 750 32.58 -31.14 15.00
N GLY A 751 32.59 -29.95 15.60
CA GLY A 751 33.80 -29.16 15.88
C GLY A 751 34.36 -28.40 14.68
N GLU A 752 33.73 -28.49 13.51
CA GLU A 752 34.00 -27.59 12.39
C GLU A 752 33.31 -26.26 12.64
N GLU A 753 34.10 -25.18 12.65
CA GLU A 753 33.56 -23.82 12.75
C GLU A 753 32.88 -23.47 11.43
N LEU A 754 31.58 -23.26 11.49
CA LEU A 754 30.84 -22.74 10.35
C LEU A 754 30.94 -21.21 10.42
N CYS A 755 30.35 -20.60 11.44
CA CYS A 755 30.50 -19.16 11.66
C CYS A 755 31.05 -18.86 13.04
N ALA A 756 31.96 -17.89 13.12
CA ALA A 756 32.42 -17.31 14.37
C ALA A 756 32.71 -15.82 14.20
N SER A 757 32.33 -15.04 15.21
CA SER A 757 32.59 -13.62 15.32
C SER A 757 32.95 -13.24 16.75
N ASP A 758 33.83 -12.26 16.89
CA ASP A 758 34.24 -11.72 18.20
C ASP A 758 33.18 -10.80 18.84
N VAL A 759 32.09 -10.53 18.11
CA VAL A 759 30.90 -9.79 18.55
C VAL A 759 29.66 -10.58 18.18
N ALA A 760 28.57 -10.43 18.94
CA ALA A 760 27.26 -10.88 18.51
C ALA A 760 27.01 -10.34 17.09
N VAL A 761 26.70 -11.25 16.18
CA VAL A 761 26.38 -10.94 14.79
C VAL A 761 24.90 -11.15 14.65
N ASP A 762 24.23 -10.11 14.24
CA ASP A 762 22.80 -10.16 14.01
C ASP A 762 22.48 -11.05 12.79
N LEU A 763 23.41 -11.14 11.83
CA LEU A 763 23.38 -12.13 10.77
C LEU A 763 24.77 -12.60 10.28
N CYS A 764 25.00 -13.92 10.33
CA CYS A 764 26.06 -14.57 9.55
C CYS A 764 25.47 -15.48 8.48
N ALA A 765 25.68 -15.13 7.21
CA ALA A 765 25.15 -15.91 6.11
C ALA A 765 26.05 -16.02 4.88
N TRP A 766 26.04 -17.21 4.28
CA TRP A 766 26.59 -17.49 2.95
C TRP A 766 25.81 -18.63 2.31
N SER A 767 25.94 -18.76 0.99
CA SER A 767 25.48 -19.90 0.20
C SER A 767 26.58 -20.29 -0.79
N GLY A 768 27.05 -21.54 -0.75
CA GLY A 768 28.06 -22.04 -1.69
C GLY A 768 29.50 -21.62 -1.37
N ASP A 769 30.26 -21.18 -2.38
CA ASP A 769 31.70 -20.83 -2.29
C ASP A 769 31.93 -19.36 -1.83
N ASP A 770 30.87 -18.60 -1.57
CA ASP A 770 30.97 -17.20 -1.16
C ASP A 770 31.54 -17.04 0.25
N ALA A 771 32.28 -15.95 0.48
CA ALA A 771 32.75 -15.63 1.82
C ALA A 771 31.56 -15.28 2.74
N PRO A 772 31.61 -15.63 4.05
CA PRO A 772 30.59 -15.25 5.01
C PRO A 772 30.33 -13.74 4.98
N THR A 773 29.10 -13.33 4.67
CA THR A 773 28.67 -11.97 4.93
C THR A 773 28.29 -11.89 6.40
N ARG A 774 28.94 -10.99 7.13
CA ARG A 774 28.66 -10.71 8.54
C ARG A 774 28.02 -9.34 8.62
N ILE A 775 26.77 -9.28 9.03
CA ILE A 775 26.06 -8.05 9.28
C ILE A 775 26.02 -7.86 10.79
N VAL A 776 26.66 -6.79 11.26
CA VAL A 776 26.54 -6.29 12.63
C VAL A 776 25.75 -5.00 12.53
N VAL A 777 24.55 -4.96 13.09
CA VAL A 777 23.77 -3.74 13.24
C VAL A 777 24.49 -2.90 14.30
N PRO A 778 24.97 -1.70 13.97
CA PRO A 778 25.65 -0.88 14.95
C PRO A 778 24.64 -0.32 15.97
N GLY A 779 24.51 -0.99 17.11
CA GLY A 779 23.90 -0.47 18.34
C GLY A 779 22.38 -0.30 18.31
N GLY A 780 21.68 -1.19 19.00
CA GLY A 780 20.45 -0.85 19.72
C GLY A 780 20.74 0.01 20.95
#